data_AF-A0A081BMN8-F1
#
_entry.id   AF-A0A081BMN8-F1
#
_cell.length_a   1.000
_cell.length_b   1.000
_cell.length_c   1.000
_cell.angle_alpha   90.00
_cell.angle_beta   90.00
_cell.angle_gamma   90.00
#
_symmetry.space_group_name_H-M   'P 1'
#
loop_
_entity.id
_entity.type
_entity.pdbx_description
1 polymer ?
#
loop_
_entity_poly.entity_id
_entity_poly.type
_entity_poly.pdbx_seq_one_letter_code
_entity_poly.pdbx_strand_id
1 'polypeptide(L)'
;MKQTTKLYKLKDTLETVENVSKWASGKFTCASCRKSEDAAKFPTPVGDLCISCVEIELKRAARSVDLLNWTLPQYKAALESAEKLRDRLTALWRFHDILRVAALKYPNDVDDLRKLVIRSLGFISEHPLSAVVRQAAYQTSLSFDKSLAPMLIAENQTTPWQHYANTLMALSHIAPENRDVRAFIQQAAQDEQPDIRKRAQAILLKIGVPSKQAEAFAKPPSRQAMLENVMEMMPPELRELMQLGFVEETALNVPFTVLDAPPAPQPPAVANTPQRIAQLVEQHYSADALKRIYKTYLHGQFFTEDDFPQSGNWSINKLKKSEMVHALASVFSQQDLFLRVFAKLPKEAQQMFQQFVWEGEEVEAKTLEAAYKVKIVKEREKRTAYGYGGGFGNAQDIEDPFVIFQIRTHYNWYAYDDRYAYYFSIADELRSIFKHYLPHPQGYDVLPIPALPQADYLCEDRDQILRQIHLYDTYVRQGNLKYSESTGKLMKASLAQMTKYCGIREFYLHDKELAALKTTLIIDFFQKNSLKPDKEPELYLKTLFAAFFQAPTPKGKKLHEFLYHLKGSYYDHDIEHRERRVRAALAELLKLLPPGQWAAFENLRKAAAYRNLDFEVVARKDYGNDLFFTQRYKSQYGARDERVYVRDREYKNAVVTPFLKTMCFLFAAFGLLDIAYDLPKNQDARDRDKPYLSAFDGLRFLRLTPLGAYVLGLQETYQAADAQETGTIILDDKRLLLTLEGRDPLKMMVVEKLAEKISDACYKVTYQSFLKECVTQQDITQKVKMFKEHVTAAPPRVWQEFLDDVAGKINPLAVAEKMAVFKLQPQKDLIALLARDETLKKYVLKAEDYHLIIAQKDVSKVKKRLEEFGYFIDNF
;
A
#
# COMPACT_ATOMS: atom_id res chain seq x y z
N MET A 1 -8.29 26.90 -4.98
CA MET A 1 -9.74 27.07 -4.74
C MET A 1 -10.65 26.21 -5.63
N LYS A 2 -10.37 25.95 -6.92
CA LYS A 2 -11.29 25.17 -7.81
C LYS A 2 -11.33 23.64 -7.62
N GLN A 3 -10.47 23.04 -6.78
CA GLN A 3 -10.42 21.58 -6.54
C GLN A 3 -11.18 21.14 -5.28
N THR A 4 -11.15 21.94 -4.21
CA THR A 4 -11.84 21.64 -2.94
C THR A 4 -13.37 21.66 -3.09
N THR A 5 -13.90 22.50 -3.98
CA THR A 5 -15.33 22.55 -4.32
C THR A 5 -15.80 21.37 -5.18
N LYS A 6 -14.89 20.57 -5.77
CA LYS A 6 -15.24 19.39 -6.58
C LYS A 6 -15.48 18.13 -5.75
N LEU A 7 -14.75 17.95 -4.65
CA LEU A 7 -14.86 16.78 -3.77
C LEU A 7 -16.14 16.83 -2.92
N TYR A 8 -16.50 18.01 -2.39
CA TYR A 8 -17.73 18.16 -1.60
C TYR A 8 -18.98 17.84 -2.43
N LYS A 9 -19.02 18.28 -3.69
CA LYS A 9 -20.13 17.98 -4.63
C LYS A 9 -20.23 16.50 -5.04
N LEU A 10 -19.14 15.74 -4.92
CA LEU A 10 -19.15 14.31 -5.24
C LEU A 10 -19.80 13.49 -4.13
N LYS A 11 -19.58 13.88 -2.86
CA LYS A 11 -20.12 13.18 -1.70
C LYS A 11 -21.64 13.14 -1.71
N ASP A 12 -22.28 14.30 -1.94
CA ASP A 12 -23.75 14.42 -2.00
C ASP A 12 -24.33 13.64 -3.19
N THR A 13 -23.61 13.56 -4.31
CA THR A 13 -24.06 12.81 -5.49
C THR A 13 -23.98 11.30 -5.25
N LEU A 14 -22.95 10.82 -4.54
CA LEU A 14 -22.78 9.40 -4.19
C LEU A 14 -23.84 8.88 -3.21
N GLU A 15 -24.56 9.75 -2.51
CA GLU A 15 -25.72 9.33 -1.70
C GLU A 15 -26.86 8.80 -2.56
N THR A 16 -26.92 9.21 -3.82
CA THR A 16 -27.94 8.76 -4.79
C THR A 16 -27.47 7.59 -5.65
N VAL A 17 -26.28 7.03 -5.38
CA VAL A 17 -25.65 6.01 -6.22
C VAL A 17 -26.47 4.74 -6.34
N GLU A 18 -27.29 4.44 -5.34
CA GLU A 18 -28.15 3.25 -5.26
C GLU A 18 -29.39 3.37 -6.15
N ASN A 19 -29.72 4.58 -6.61
CA ASN A 19 -30.87 4.81 -7.47
C ASN A 19 -30.50 4.53 -8.92
N VAL A 20 -31.01 3.43 -9.48
CA VAL A 20 -30.77 2.99 -10.86
C VAL A 20 -31.12 4.08 -11.88
N SER A 21 -32.15 4.91 -11.64
CA SER A 21 -32.54 6.00 -12.55
C SER A 21 -31.50 7.12 -12.65
N LYS A 22 -30.54 7.17 -11.73
CA LYS A 22 -29.40 8.10 -11.78
C LYS A 22 -28.25 7.58 -12.65
N TRP A 23 -28.31 6.33 -13.10
CA TRP A 23 -27.34 5.78 -14.04
C TRP A 23 -27.82 5.98 -15.47
N ALA A 24 -26.86 6.21 -16.37
CA ALA A 24 -27.09 6.25 -17.81
C ALA A 24 -26.23 5.18 -18.48
N SER A 25 -26.49 4.87 -19.75
CA SER A 25 -25.69 3.95 -20.56
C SER A 25 -25.30 4.61 -21.88
N GLY A 26 -24.19 4.17 -22.46
CA GLY A 26 -23.70 4.61 -23.76
C GLY A 26 -22.27 5.13 -23.72
N LYS A 27 -21.74 5.52 -24.88
CA LYS A 27 -20.35 5.98 -25.02
C LYS A 27 -20.09 7.27 -24.26
N PHE A 28 -19.08 7.27 -23.38
CA PHE A 28 -18.65 8.45 -22.63
C PHE A 28 -17.15 8.41 -22.33
N THR A 29 -16.61 9.51 -21.83
CA THR A 29 -15.24 9.55 -21.29
C THR A 29 -15.31 9.86 -19.81
N CYS A 30 -14.83 8.95 -18.98
CA CYS A 30 -14.90 9.09 -17.53
C CYS A 30 -14.15 10.34 -17.05
N ALA A 31 -14.81 11.18 -16.25
CA ALA A 31 -14.25 12.42 -15.73
C ALA A 31 -13.09 12.21 -14.76
N SER A 32 -13.03 11.04 -14.11
CA SER A 32 -11.97 10.66 -13.16
C SER A 32 -10.80 9.96 -13.85
N CYS A 33 -11.02 8.81 -14.51
CA CYS A 33 -9.94 8.02 -15.12
C CYS A 33 -9.64 8.36 -16.58
N ARG A 34 -10.44 9.21 -17.24
CA ARG A 34 -10.31 9.62 -18.66
C ARG A 34 -10.38 8.47 -19.68
N LYS A 35 -10.80 7.27 -19.27
CA LYS A 35 -11.07 6.16 -20.19
C LYS A 35 -12.37 6.41 -20.95
N SER A 36 -12.36 6.15 -22.25
CA SER A 36 -13.57 6.12 -23.07
C SER A 36 -14.15 4.71 -23.03
N GLU A 37 -15.39 4.58 -22.59
CA GLU A 37 -16.09 3.31 -22.42
C GLU A 37 -17.50 3.43 -23.01
N ASP A 38 -18.04 2.32 -23.51
CA ASP A 38 -19.44 2.18 -23.92
C ASP A 38 -20.12 1.23 -22.92
N ALA A 39 -20.59 1.80 -21.82
CA ALA A 39 -21.06 1.06 -20.65
C ALA A 39 -21.97 1.94 -19.78
N ALA A 40 -22.43 1.41 -18.65
CA ALA A 40 -23.14 2.21 -17.65
C ALA A 40 -22.20 3.27 -17.03
N LYS A 41 -22.74 4.48 -16.86
CA LYS A 41 -22.07 5.66 -16.34
C LYS A 41 -22.90 6.32 -15.26
N PHE A 42 -22.22 6.91 -14.29
CA PHE A 42 -22.83 7.66 -13.21
C PHE A 42 -22.58 9.16 -13.42
N PRO A 43 -23.58 9.94 -13.84
CA PRO A 43 -23.43 11.38 -14.03
C PRO A 43 -23.20 12.08 -12.69
N THR A 44 -22.22 12.97 -12.66
CA THR A 44 -21.94 13.80 -11.47
C THR A 44 -21.76 15.27 -11.87
N PRO A 45 -21.83 16.23 -10.93
CA PRO A 45 -21.55 17.65 -11.20
C PRO A 45 -20.14 17.93 -11.75
N VAL A 46 -19.23 16.96 -11.68
CA VAL A 46 -17.86 17.07 -12.20
C VAL A 46 -17.63 16.26 -13.48
N GLY A 47 -18.69 15.64 -14.02
CA GLY A 47 -18.72 14.82 -15.24
C GLY A 47 -19.09 13.36 -14.97
N ASP A 48 -19.26 12.57 -16.03
CA ASP A 48 -19.66 11.17 -15.96
C ASP A 48 -18.56 10.28 -15.37
N LEU A 49 -18.88 9.36 -14.47
CA LEU A 49 -17.95 8.40 -13.88
C LEU A 49 -18.25 6.98 -14.38
N CYS A 50 -17.20 6.20 -14.65
CA CYS A 50 -17.33 4.77 -14.90
C CYS A 50 -17.49 3.98 -13.59
N ILE A 51 -18.02 2.76 -13.67
CA ILE A 51 -18.28 1.88 -12.51
C ILE A 51 -17.04 1.75 -11.61
N SER A 52 -15.85 1.53 -12.18
CA SER A 52 -14.61 1.39 -11.41
C SER A 52 -14.24 2.67 -10.64
N CYS A 53 -14.50 3.85 -11.19
CA CYS A 53 -14.28 5.11 -10.50
C CYS A 53 -15.32 5.36 -9.41
N VAL A 54 -16.57 4.96 -9.63
CA VAL A 54 -17.62 5.00 -8.59
C VAL A 54 -17.24 4.08 -7.43
N GLU A 55 -16.79 2.86 -7.72
CA GLU A 55 -16.32 1.91 -6.71
C GLU A 55 -15.19 2.49 -5.84
N ILE A 56 -14.19 3.13 -6.44
CA ILE A 56 -13.08 3.76 -5.71
C ILE A 56 -13.59 4.81 -4.71
N GLU A 57 -14.53 5.67 -5.12
CA GLU A 57 -15.06 6.71 -4.25
C GLU A 57 -15.96 6.12 -3.15
N LEU A 58 -16.75 5.08 -3.46
CA LEU A 58 -17.52 4.35 -2.45
C LEU A 58 -16.61 3.67 -1.41
N LYS A 59 -15.48 3.07 -1.84
CA LYS A 59 -14.48 2.51 -0.91
C LYS A 59 -13.87 3.58 0.00
N ARG A 60 -13.67 4.81 -0.49
CA ARG A 60 -13.22 5.93 0.35
C ARG A 60 -14.29 6.32 1.37
N ALA A 61 -15.55 6.43 0.95
CA ALA A 61 -16.66 6.75 1.85
C ALA A 61 -16.86 5.67 2.94
N ALA A 62 -16.70 4.39 2.59
CA ALA A 62 -16.79 3.27 3.52
C ALA A 62 -15.78 3.35 4.69
N ARG A 63 -14.64 4.02 4.50
CA ARG A 63 -13.61 4.19 5.55
C ARG A 63 -14.06 5.10 6.69
N SER A 64 -14.95 6.07 6.42
CA SER A 64 -15.48 6.99 7.43
C SER A 64 -16.75 6.48 8.12
N VAL A 65 -17.28 5.32 7.72
CA VAL A 65 -18.43 4.71 8.39
C VAL A 65 -17.97 4.09 9.70
N ASP A 66 -18.62 4.47 10.79
CA ASP A 66 -18.36 3.89 12.11
C ASP A 66 -19.17 2.60 12.28
N LEU A 67 -18.53 1.47 11.94
CA LEU A 67 -19.13 0.15 12.08
C LEU A 67 -19.17 -0.32 13.54
N LEU A 68 -18.38 0.24 14.47
CA LEU A 68 -18.34 -0.23 15.86
C LEU A 68 -19.67 -0.03 16.60
N ASN A 69 -20.45 0.96 16.15
CA ASN A 69 -21.75 1.32 16.68
C ASN A 69 -22.91 0.59 16.00
N TRP A 70 -22.66 -0.25 15.00
CA TRP A 70 -23.70 -1.05 14.36
C TRP A 70 -24.09 -2.24 15.25
N THR A 71 -25.39 -2.51 15.29
CA THR A 71 -26.01 -3.66 15.96
C THR A 71 -26.04 -4.86 15.02
N LEU A 72 -26.22 -6.07 15.58
CA LEU A 72 -26.34 -7.29 14.79
C LEU A 72 -27.45 -7.23 13.70
N PRO A 73 -28.67 -6.71 13.98
CA PRO A 73 -29.67 -6.51 12.93
C PRO A 73 -29.21 -5.58 11.80
N GLN A 74 -28.40 -4.56 12.11
CA GLN A 74 -27.85 -3.65 11.09
C GLN A 74 -26.80 -4.35 10.22
N TYR A 75 -25.95 -5.22 10.80
CA TYR A 75 -25.03 -6.04 10.02
C TYR A 75 -25.77 -7.00 9.09
N LYS A 76 -26.77 -7.74 9.61
CA LYS A 76 -27.57 -8.67 8.80
C LYS A 76 -28.32 -7.92 7.69
N ALA A 77 -29.01 -6.83 8.03
CA ALA A 77 -29.75 -6.01 7.06
C ALA A 77 -28.84 -5.42 5.96
N ALA A 78 -27.63 -4.95 6.30
CA ALA A 78 -26.70 -4.44 5.30
C ALA A 78 -26.25 -5.53 4.32
N LEU A 79 -25.93 -6.73 4.83
CA LEU A 79 -25.49 -7.86 3.99
C LEU A 79 -26.62 -8.51 3.18
N GLU A 80 -27.89 -8.31 3.57
CA GLU A 80 -29.07 -8.85 2.87
C GLU A 80 -29.70 -7.87 1.87
N SER A 81 -29.61 -6.56 2.12
CA SER A 81 -30.37 -5.55 1.39
C SER A 81 -30.03 -5.47 -0.10
N ALA A 82 -31.03 -5.65 -0.96
CA ALA A 82 -30.90 -5.46 -2.41
C ALA A 82 -30.97 -3.98 -2.82
N GLU A 83 -31.49 -3.12 -1.94
CA GLU A 83 -31.74 -1.69 -2.18
C GLU A 83 -30.60 -0.82 -1.66
N LYS A 84 -30.05 -1.12 -0.47
CA LYS A 84 -28.98 -0.36 0.18
C LYS A 84 -27.59 -0.86 -0.21
N LEU A 85 -27.26 -0.74 -1.48
CA LEU A 85 -26.00 -1.27 -2.04
C LEU A 85 -24.74 -0.65 -1.41
N ARG A 86 -24.78 0.61 -0.97
CA ARG A 86 -23.65 1.27 -0.30
C ARG A 86 -23.38 0.65 1.06
N ASP A 87 -24.42 0.38 1.84
CA ASP A 87 -24.29 -0.30 3.14
C ASP A 87 -23.81 -1.74 2.94
N ARG A 88 -24.35 -2.45 1.95
CA ARG A 88 -23.91 -3.81 1.58
C ARG A 88 -22.45 -3.84 1.18
N LEU A 89 -22.02 -2.96 0.27
CA LEU A 89 -20.62 -2.86 -0.16
C LEU A 89 -19.69 -2.46 0.98
N THR A 90 -20.12 -1.54 1.85
CA THR A 90 -19.37 -1.17 3.06
C THR A 90 -19.19 -2.37 3.98
N ALA A 91 -20.25 -3.14 4.21
CA ALA A 91 -20.21 -4.34 5.04
C ALA A 91 -19.30 -5.43 4.44
N LEU A 92 -19.34 -5.63 3.13
CA LEU A 92 -18.47 -6.59 2.44
C LEU A 92 -16.99 -6.17 2.49
N TRP A 93 -16.65 -4.93 2.11
CA TRP A 93 -15.26 -4.44 2.10
C TRP A 93 -14.64 -4.36 3.49
N ARG A 94 -15.45 -4.16 4.53
CA ARG A 94 -14.99 -4.06 5.92
C ARG A 94 -15.47 -5.22 6.79
N PHE A 95 -15.74 -6.37 6.18
CA PHE A 95 -16.31 -7.51 6.89
C PHE A 95 -15.43 -8.02 8.04
N HIS A 96 -14.10 -7.88 7.97
CA HIS A 96 -13.21 -8.22 9.09
C HIS A 96 -13.45 -7.36 10.33
N ASP A 97 -13.76 -6.07 10.17
CA ASP A 97 -14.11 -5.21 11.29
C ASP A 97 -15.41 -5.68 11.94
N ILE A 98 -16.38 -6.08 11.11
CA ILE A 98 -17.67 -6.66 11.55
C ILE A 98 -17.43 -7.96 12.30
N LEU A 99 -16.64 -8.89 11.74
CA LEU A 99 -16.33 -10.18 12.36
C LEU A 99 -15.62 -10.01 13.71
N ARG A 100 -14.67 -9.07 13.82
CA ARG A 100 -13.98 -8.82 15.09
C ARG A 100 -14.95 -8.36 16.18
N VAL A 101 -15.91 -7.50 15.84
CA VAL A 101 -16.93 -7.03 16.79
C VAL A 101 -17.95 -8.12 17.09
N ALA A 102 -18.43 -8.83 16.06
CA ALA A 102 -19.42 -9.89 16.18
C ALA A 102 -18.88 -11.09 16.95
N ALA A 103 -17.62 -11.49 16.75
CA ALA A 103 -17.01 -12.58 17.52
C ALA A 103 -16.95 -12.28 19.03
N LEU A 104 -16.84 -10.99 19.41
CA LEU A 104 -16.83 -10.57 20.81
C LEU A 104 -18.23 -10.40 21.40
N LYS A 105 -19.16 -9.81 20.63
CA LYS A 105 -20.50 -9.42 21.13
C LYS A 105 -21.60 -10.43 20.81
N TYR A 106 -21.47 -11.17 19.72
CA TYR A 106 -22.49 -12.04 19.11
C TYR A 106 -21.85 -13.34 18.55
N PRO A 107 -21.11 -14.12 19.37
CA PRO A 107 -20.32 -15.26 18.86
C PRO A 107 -21.16 -16.32 18.13
N ASN A 108 -22.42 -16.49 18.51
CA ASN A 108 -23.34 -17.47 17.88
C ASN A 108 -23.83 -17.04 16.50
N ASP A 109 -23.66 -15.77 16.10
CA ASP A 109 -24.15 -15.23 14.83
C ASP A 109 -23.03 -15.05 13.78
N VAL A 110 -21.79 -15.40 14.13
CA VAL A 110 -20.64 -15.25 13.24
C VAL A 110 -20.81 -16.07 11.96
N ASP A 111 -21.32 -17.29 12.08
CA ASP A 111 -21.54 -18.16 10.92
C ASP A 111 -22.71 -17.69 10.06
N ASP A 112 -23.77 -17.15 10.66
CA ASP A 112 -24.85 -16.51 9.91
C ASP A 112 -24.34 -15.34 9.06
N LEU A 113 -23.48 -14.49 9.64
CA LEU A 113 -22.88 -13.39 8.89
C LEU A 113 -22.00 -13.87 7.73
N ARG A 114 -21.25 -14.97 7.91
CA ARG A 114 -20.47 -15.60 6.84
C ARG A 114 -21.36 -16.15 5.73
N LYS A 115 -22.47 -16.81 6.08
CA LYS A 115 -23.48 -17.27 5.10
C LYS A 115 -24.04 -16.13 4.26
N LEU A 116 -24.28 -14.96 4.86
CA LEU A 116 -24.74 -13.78 4.11
C LEU A 116 -23.72 -13.24 3.10
N VAL A 117 -22.42 -13.33 3.43
CA VAL A 117 -21.35 -13.03 2.46
C VAL A 117 -21.35 -14.05 1.32
N ILE A 118 -21.46 -15.34 1.64
CA ILE A 118 -21.50 -16.43 0.64
C ILE A 118 -22.69 -16.25 -0.31
N ARG A 119 -23.88 -15.96 0.21
CA ARG A 119 -25.08 -15.65 -0.61
C ARG A 119 -24.84 -14.48 -1.57
N SER A 120 -24.05 -13.49 -1.15
CA SER A 120 -23.70 -12.32 -1.98
C SER A 120 -22.79 -12.65 -3.18
N LEU A 121 -22.16 -13.83 -3.23
CA LEU A 121 -21.45 -14.33 -4.43
C LEU A 121 -22.38 -14.46 -5.64
N GLY A 122 -23.66 -14.69 -5.40
CA GLY A 122 -24.72 -14.80 -6.39
C GLY A 122 -25.53 -13.54 -6.61
N PHE A 123 -25.12 -12.39 -6.06
CA PHE A 123 -25.94 -11.18 -6.09
C PHE A 123 -26.22 -10.72 -7.54
N ILE A 124 -27.48 -10.69 -7.93
CA ILE A 124 -27.93 -10.18 -9.24
C ILE A 124 -28.98 -9.09 -9.01
N SER A 125 -28.79 -7.96 -9.68
CA SER A 125 -29.79 -6.91 -9.76
C SER A 125 -29.63 -6.17 -11.08
N GLU A 126 -30.66 -5.40 -11.47
CA GLU A 126 -30.62 -4.50 -12.63
C GLU A 126 -29.63 -3.33 -12.43
N HIS A 127 -29.09 -3.17 -11.22
CA HIS A 127 -28.18 -2.09 -10.90
C HIS A 127 -26.78 -2.35 -11.47
N PRO A 128 -26.12 -1.33 -12.08
CA PRO A 128 -24.74 -1.44 -12.59
C PRO A 128 -23.66 -1.90 -11.58
N LEU A 129 -23.93 -1.81 -10.27
CA LEU A 129 -23.01 -2.21 -9.21
C LEU A 129 -23.18 -3.67 -8.80
N SER A 130 -24.11 -4.41 -9.42
CA SER A 130 -24.35 -5.83 -9.13
C SER A 130 -23.06 -6.67 -9.24
N ALA A 131 -22.24 -6.43 -10.28
CA ALA A 131 -20.95 -7.09 -10.43
C ALA A 131 -19.93 -6.70 -9.35
N VAL A 132 -19.96 -5.45 -8.89
CA VAL A 132 -19.09 -4.95 -7.81
C VAL A 132 -19.43 -5.63 -6.48
N VAL A 133 -20.72 -5.85 -6.19
CA VAL A 133 -21.15 -6.59 -4.99
C VAL A 133 -20.63 -8.03 -5.02
N ARG A 134 -20.77 -8.74 -6.16
CA ARG A 134 -20.24 -10.11 -6.31
C ARG A 134 -18.72 -10.15 -6.15
N GLN A 135 -18.01 -9.18 -6.73
CA GLN A 135 -16.56 -9.08 -6.62
C GLN A 135 -16.13 -8.80 -5.17
N ALA A 136 -16.82 -7.92 -4.46
CA ALA A 136 -16.58 -7.63 -3.06
C ALA A 136 -16.81 -8.90 -2.20
N ALA A 137 -17.93 -9.60 -2.40
CA ALA A 137 -18.23 -10.86 -1.70
C ALA A 137 -17.21 -11.97 -1.99
N TYR A 138 -16.73 -12.06 -3.23
CA TYR A 138 -15.65 -12.98 -3.62
C TYR A 138 -14.36 -12.64 -2.87
N GLN A 139 -13.92 -11.37 -2.90
CA GLN A 139 -12.73 -10.92 -2.18
C GLN A 139 -12.82 -11.16 -0.68
N THR A 140 -13.97 -10.88 -0.07
CA THR A 140 -14.23 -11.16 1.35
C THR A 140 -14.20 -12.66 1.64
N SER A 141 -14.70 -13.50 0.74
CA SER A 141 -14.64 -14.96 0.90
C SER A 141 -13.20 -15.48 0.87
N LEU A 142 -12.29 -14.84 0.12
CA LEU A 142 -10.89 -15.26 0.05
C LEU A 142 -10.11 -15.06 1.34
N SER A 143 -10.56 -14.15 2.21
CA SER A 143 -9.91 -13.87 3.48
C SER A 143 -10.41 -14.76 4.63
N PHE A 144 -11.31 -15.70 4.33
CA PHE A 144 -11.77 -16.74 5.24
C PHE A 144 -10.74 -17.87 5.37
N ASP A 145 -10.74 -18.55 6.52
CA ASP A 145 -9.86 -19.69 6.76
C ASP A 145 -10.29 -20.94 5.95
N LYS A 146 -9.39 -21.93 5.88
CA LYS A 146 -9.65 -23.19 5.15
C LYS A 146 -10.79 -24.03 5.73
N SER A 147 -11.18 -23.80 6.99
CA SER A 147 -12.24 -24.55 7.68
C SER A 147 -13.64 -24.14 7.21
N LEU A 148 -13.77 -23.07 6.41
CA LEU A 148 -15.04 -22.62 5.81
C LEU A 148 -15.35 -23.27 4.45
N ALA A 149 -14.46 -24.08 3.88
CA ALA A 149 -14.73 -24.80 2.64
C ALA A 149 -16.02 -25.66 2.68
N PRO A 150 -16.32 -26.42 3.76
CA PRO A 150 -17.59 -27.13 3.87
C PRO A 150 -18.82 -26.21 3.85
N MET A 151 -18.73 -25.01 4.42
CA MET A 151 -19.82 -24.02 4.43
C MET A 151 -20.07 -23.45 3.03
N LEU A 152 -19.01 -23.14 2.28
CA LEU A 152 -19.11 -22.69 0.89
C LEU A 152 -19.74 -23.76 -0.02
N ILE A 153 -19.41 -25.04 0.19
CA ILE A 153 -20.04 -26.14 -0.53
C ILE A 153 -21.52 -26.28 -0.12
N ALA A 154 -21.81 -26.23 1.18
CA ALA A 154 -23.17 -26.41 1.71
C ALA A 154 -24.14 -25.28 1.32
N GLU A 155 -23.66 -24.03 1.26
CA GLU A 155 -24.46 -22.87 0.87
C GLU A 155 -24.44 -22.62 -0.66
N ASN A 156 -23.77 -23.47 -1.45
CA ASN A 156 -23.68 -23.29 -2.89
C ASN A 156 -25.05 -23.42 -3.57
N GLN A 157 -25.36 -22.45 -4.42
CA GLN A 157 -26.53 -22.46 -5.30
C GLN A 157 -26.10 -22.55 -6.77
N THR A 158 -26.70 -23.48 -7.51
CA THR A 158 -26.47 -23.63 -8.97
C THR A 158 -27.14 -22.52 -9.78
N THR A 159 -28.20 -21.92 -9.23
CA THR A 159 -28.92 -20.77 -9.80
C THR A 159 -28.92 -19.62 -8.79
N PRO A 160 -28.49 -18.40 -9.19
CA PRO A 160 -27.97 -18.07 -10.52
C PRO A 160 -26.56 -18.62 -10.76
N TRP A 161 -26.22 -18.88 -12.02
CA TRP A 161 -24.93 -19.52 -12.39
C TRP A 161 -23.70 -18.75 -11.88
N GLN A 162 -23.82 -17.43 -11.67
CA GLN A 162 -22.78 -16.58 -11.09
C GLN A 162 -22.45 -16.96 -9.65
N HIS A 163 -23.45 -17.40 -8.85
CA HIS A 163 -23.21 -17.90 -7.50
C HIS A 163 -22.31 -19.13 -7.58
N TYR A 164 -22.71 -20.11 -8.37
CA TYR A 164 -21.95 -21.35 -8.55
C TYR A 164 -20.54 -21.10 -9.08
N ALA A 165 -20.40 -20.27 -10.11
CA ALA A 165 -19.10 -19.89 -10.66
C ALA A 165 -18.20 -19.20 -9.64
N ASN A 166 -18.73 -18.27 -8.84
CA ASN A 166 -17.94 -17.54 -7.84
C ASN A 166 -17.59 -18.42 -6.62
N THR A 167 -18.49 -19.31 -6.20
CA THR A 167 -18.24 -20.31 -5.16
C THR A 167 -17.15 -21.28 -5.59
N LEU A 168 -17.21 -21.77 -6.83
CA LEU A 168 -16.18 -22.60 -7.43
C LEU A 168 -14.80 -21.91 -7.43
N MET A 169 -14.76 -20.64 -7.85
CA MET A 169 -13.53 -19.84 -7.82
C MET A 169 -13.00 -19.66 -6.39
N ALA A 170 -13.87 -19.36 -5.42
CA ALA A 170 -13.48 -19.16 -4.03
C ALA A 170 -12.94 -20.44 -3.39
N LEU A 171 -13.62 -21.57 -3.57
CA LEU A 171 -13.18 -22.88 -3.09
C LEU A 171 -11.82 -23.28 -3.66
N SER A 172 -11.59 -23.02 -4.96
CA SER A 172 -10.30 -23.29 -5.60
C SER A 172 -9.14 -22.48 -5.02
N HIS A 173 -9.42 -21.31 -4.43
CA HIS A 173 -8.40 -20.48 -3.80
C HIS A 173 -8.15 -20.86 -2.35
N ILE A 174 -9.22 -21.15 -1.60
CA ILE A 174 -9.17 -21.39 -0.15
C ILE A 174 -8.61 -22.78 0.16
N ALA A 175 -9.13 -23.82 -0.50
CA ALA A 175 -8.79 -25.21 -0.20
C ALA A 175 -8.71 -26.11 -1.46
N PRO A 176 -7.83 -25.81 -2.43
CA PRO A 176 -7.70 -26.56 -3.68
C PRO A 176 -7.34 -28.05 -3.49
N GLU A 177 -6.65 -28.36 -2.39
CA GLU A 177 -6.20 -29.72 -2.06
C GLU A 177 -7.27 -30.54 -1.30
N ASN A 178 -8.38 -29.92 -0.89
CA ASN A 178 -9.44 -30.61 -0.16
C ASN A 178 -10.18 -31.57 -1.10
N ARG A 179 -10.43 -32.81 -0.63
CA ARG A 179 -11.07 -33.87 -1.41
C ARG A 179 -12.47 -33.48 -1.90
N ASP A 180 -13.28 -32.88 -1.06
CA ASP A 180 -14.66 -32.49 -1.38
C ASP A 180 -14.67 -31.31 -2.37
N VAL A 181 -13.72 -30.39 -2.23
CA VAL A 181 -13.51 -29.28 -3.18
C VAL A 181 -13.11 -29.80 -4.56
N ARG A 182 -12.20 -30.78 -4.63
CA ARG A 182 -11.82 -31.40 -5.91
C ARG A 182 -12.99 -32.12 -6.57
N ALA A 183 -13.79 -32.87 -5.80
CA ALA A 183 -15.01 -33.51 -6.30
C ALA A 183 -16.02 -32.48 -6.83
N PHE A 184 -16.19 -31.36 -6.11
CA PHE A 184 -17.05 -30.25 -6.50
C PHE A 184 -16.59 -29.60 -7.82
N ILE A 185 -15.28 -29.38 -8.00
CA ILE A 185 -14.71 -28.84 -9.26
C ILE A 185 -14.92 -29.82 -10.43
N GLN A 186 -14.74 -31.12 -10.20
CA GLN A 186 -14.97 -32.15 -11.22
C GLN A 186 -16.44 -32.21 -11.65
N GLN A 187 -17.38 -32.07 -10.69
CA GLN A 187 -18.80 -31.97 -10.98
C GLN A 187 -19.12 -30.72 -11.82
N ALA A 188 -18.53 -29.57 -11.48
CA ALA A 188 -18.70 -28.32 -12.21
C ALA A 188 -18.16 -28.37 -13.65
N ALA A 189 -17.16 -29.22 -13.92
CA ALA A 189 -16.64 -29.41 -15.28
C ALA A 189 -17.67 -30.09 -16.22
N GLN A 190 -18.66 -30.78 -15.66
CA GLN A 190 -19.74 -31.45 -16.38
C GLN A 190 -21.06 -30.64 -16.38
N ASP A 191 -21.03 -29.40 -15.88
CA ASP A 191 -22.24 -28.57 -15.73
C ASP A 191 -22.88 -28.20 -17.08
N GLU A 192 -24.20 -28.01 -17.13
CA GLU A 192 -24.91 -27.64 -18.37
C GLU A 192 -24.55 -26.22 -18.84
N GLN A 193 -24.15 -25.31 -17.93
CA GLN A 193 -23.79 -23.94 -18.27
C GLN A 193 -22.34 -23.84 -18.79
N PRO A 194 -22.11 -23.34 -20.02
CA PRO A 194 -20.77 -23.30 -20.63
C PRO A 194 -19.73 -22.50 -19.83
N ASP A 195 -20.14 -21.41 -19.19
CA ASP A 195 -19.23 -20.58 -18.39
C ASP A 195 -18.73 -21.27 -17.12
N ILE A 196 -19.54 -22.15 -16.53
CA ILE A 196 -19.14 -22.95 -15.36
C ILE A 196 -18.12 -24.00 -15.78
N ARG A 197 -18.38 -24.72 -16.89
CA ARG A 197 -17.44 -25.69 -17.46
C ARG A 197 -16.08 -25.07 -17.76
N LYS A 198 -16.06 -23.91 -18.44
CA LYS A 198 -14.81 -23.19 -18.78
C LYS A 198 -14.01 -22.82 -17.54
N ARG A 199 -14.68 -22.36 -16.47
CA ARG A 199 -14.02 -21.99 -15.21
C ARG A 199 -13.51 -23.21 -14.45
N ALA A 200 -14.31 -24.27 -14.37
CA ALA A 200 -13.90 -25.53 -13.75
C ALA A 200 -12.69 -26.14 -14.46
N GLN A 201 -12.69 -26.16 -15.79
CA GLN A 201 -11.56 -26.64 -16.59
C GLN A 201 -10.29 -25.80 -16.35
N ALA A 202 -10.41 -24.47 -16.34
CA ALA A 202 -9.28 -23.58 -16.05
C ALA A 202 -8.71 -23.82 -14.63
N ILE A 203 -9.58 -24.11 -13.66
CA ILE A 203 -9.18 -24.45 -12.29
C ILE A 203 -8.46 -25.81 -12.26
N LEU A 204 -9.02 -26.85 -12.90
CA LEU A 204 -8.41 -28.19 -12.96
C LEU A 204 -6.99 -28.15 -13.56
N LEU A 205 -6.80 -27.40 -14.64
CA LEU A 205 -5.48 -27.17 -15.23
C LEU A 205 -4.52 -26.47 -14.26
N LYS A 206 -5.02 -25.48 -13.51
CA LYS A 206 -4.23 -24.71 -12.54
C LYS A 206 -3.79 -25.55 -11.33
N ILE A 207 -4.58 -26.52 -10.90
CA ILE A 207 -4.25 -27.42 -9.78
C ILE A 207 -3.52 -28.70 -10.23
N GLY A 208 -3.02 -28.74 -11.47
CA GLY A 208 -2.13 -29.79 -11.96
C GLY A 208 -2.81 -31.03 -12.55
N VAL A 209 -4.11 -30.95 -12.90
CA VAL A 209 -4.79 -32.04 -13.62
C VAL A 209 -4.31 -32.05 -15.09
N PRO A 210 -3.85 -33.19 -15.63
CA PRO A 210 -3.39 -33.28 -17.02
C PRO A 210 -4.43 -32.78 -18.04
N SER A 211 -4.01 -32.06 -19.09
CA SER A 211 -4.96 -31.42 -20.02
C SER A 211 -5.91 -32.43 -20.69
N LYS A 212 -5.43 -33.63 -21.04
CA LYS A 212 -6.27 -34.70 -21.58
C LYS A 212 -7.38 -35.15 -20.63
N GLN A 213 -7.15 -35.14 -19.32
CA GLN A 213 -8.17 -35.44 -18.32
C GLN A 213 -9.12 -34.25 -18.15
N ALA A 214 -8.61 -33.02 -18.09
CA ALA A 214 -9.42 -31.80 -18.02
C ALA A 214 -10.30 -31.58 -19.28
N GLU A 215 -9.83 -32.01 -20.45
CA GLU A 215 -10.55 -32.01 -21.73
C GLU A 215 -11.61 -33.12 -21.81
N ALA A 216 -11.35 -34.29 -21.22
CA ALA A 216 -12.31 -35.40 -21.15
C ALA A 216 -13.56 -35.10 -20.30
N PHE A 217 -13.52 -34.06 -19.45
CA PHE A 217 -14.68 -33.61 -18.69
C PHE A 217 -15.62 -32.67 -19.45
N ALA A 218 -15.26 -32.22 -20.66
CA ALA A 218 -16.12 -31.33 -21.45
C ALA A 218 -17.06 -32.13 -22.35
N LYS A 219 -18.34 -32.25 -21.95
CA LYS A 219 -19.42 -32.64 -22.88
C LYS A 219 -19.39 -31.64 -24.07
N PRO A 220 -19.20 -32.07 -25.32
CA PRO A 220 -19.23 -31.15 -26.46
C PRO A 220 -20.60 -30.43 -26.48
N PRO A 221 -20.66 -29.11 -26.74
CA PRO A 221 -21.94 -28.41 -26.85
C PRO A 221 -22.79 -29.11 -27.92
N SER A 222 -24.10 -29.18 -27.71
CA SER A 222 -25.00 -29.79 -28.70
C SER A 222 -24.79 -29.09 -30.04
N ARG A 223 -24.86 -29.86 -31.14
CA ARG A 223 -24.77 -29.33 -32.52
C ARG A 223 -25.72 -28.14 -32.71
N GLN A 224 -26.87 -28.16 -32.02
CA GLN A 224 -27.87 -27.10 -31.97
C GLN A 224 -27.37 -25.80 -31.31
N ALA A 225 -26.69 -25.85 -30.16
CA ALA A 225 -26.13 -24.67 -29.49
C ALA A 225 -24.93 -24.05 -30.22
N MET A 226 -24.17 -24.86 -30.97
CA MET A 226 -23.16 -24.35 -31.90
C MET A 226 -23.80 -23.66 -33.11
N LEU A 227 -24.86 -24.25 -33.67
CA LEU A 227 -25.61 -23.65 -34.79
C LEU A 227 -26.30 -22.34 -34.38
N GLU A 228 -26.92 -22.26 -33.20
CA GLU A 228 -27.57 -21.03 -32.71
C GLU A 228 -26.56 -19.89 -32.53
N ASN A 229 -25.39 -20.15 -31.94
CA ASN A 229 -24.32 -19.15 -31.81
C ASN A 229 -23.78 -18.67 -33.16
N VAL A 230 -23.66 -19.57 -34.14
CA VAL A 230 -23.20 -19.20 -35.49
C VAL A 230 -24.31 -18.43 -36.23
N MET A 231 -25.58 -18.79 -36.04
CA MET A 231 -26.74 -18.10 -36.63
C MET A 231 -26.95 -16.69 -36.10
N GLU A 232 -26.72 -16.46 -34.80
CA GLU A 232 -26.78 -15.12 -34.20
C GLU A 232 -25.69 -14.18 -34.73
N MET A 233 -24.52 -14.73 -35.09
CA MET A 233 -23.39 -13.96 -35.63
C MET A 233 -23.47 -13.71 -37.14
N MET A 234 -24.48 -14.27 -37.84
CA MET A 234 -24.64 -14.11 -39.29
C MET A 234 -25.64 -12.98 -39.66
N PRO A 235 -25.40 -12.29 -40.81
CA PRO A 235 -26.36 -11.36 -41.41
C PRO A 235 -27.71 -12.03 -41.74
N PRO A 236 -28.84 -11.29 -41.73
CA PRO A 236 -30.19 -11.84 -41.96
C PRO A 236 -30.31 -12.64 -43.26
N GLU A 237 -29.61 -12.23 -44.32
CA GLU A 237 -29.68 -12.83 -45.66
C GLU A 237 -29.04 -14.22 -45.73
N LEU A 238 -28.10 -14.52 -44.81
CA LEU A 238 -27.43 -15.83 -44.71
C LEU A 238 -28.21 -16.84 -43.86
N ARG A 239 -29.17 -16.38 -43.05
CA ARG A 239 -30.00 -17.27 -42.20
C ARG A 239 -31.02 -18.07 -43.00
N GLU A 240 -31.59 -17.50 -44.07
CA GLU A 240 -32.56 -18.21 -44.94
C GLU A 240 -31.91 -19.33 -45.76
N LEU A 241 -30.66 -19.14 -46.19
CA LEU A 241 -29.92 -20.12 -46.99
C LEU A 241 -29.56 -21.41 -46.23
N MET A 242 -29.40 -21.34 -44.91
CA MET A 242 -29.00 -22.49 -44.08
C MET A 242 -30.16 -23.40 -43.66
N GLN A 243 -31.42 -23.00 -43.80
CA GLN A 243 -32.58 -23.86 -43.45
C GLN A 243 -32.80 -25.02 -44.44
N LEU A 244 -32.11 -25.03 -45.58
CA LEU A 244 -32.31 -26.01 -46.67
C LEU A 244 -31.32 -27.19 -46.69
N GLY A 245 -30.32 -27.21 -45.79
CA GLY A 245 -29.31 -28.27 -45.77
C GLY A 245 -29.13 -28.85 -44.37
N PHE A 246 -28.87 -30.15 -44.28
CA PHE A 246 -28.57 -30.93 -43.07
C PHE A 246 -29.76 -31.61 -42.38
N VAL A 247 -30.34 -32.54 -43.12
CA VAL A 247 -30.82 -33.83 -42.59
C VAL A 247 -29.61 -34.79 -42.48
N GLU A 248 -29.66 -35.68 -41.48
CA GLU A 248 -28.88 -36.91 -41.28
C GLU A 248 -27.42 -36.82 -40.77
N GLU A 249 -27.19 -37.28 -39.52
CA GLU A 249 -26.86 -38.68 -39.18
C GLU A 249 -25.95 -38.80 -37.94
N THR A 250 -26.11 -39.94 -37.26
CA THR A 250 -25.85 -40.21 -35.85
C THR A 250 -24.79 -41.28 -35.61
N ALA A 251 -24.26 -41.28 -34.37
CA ALA A 251 -23.76 -42.42 -33.59
C ALA A 251 -22.28 -42.83 -33.69
N LEU A 252 -21.58 -42.86 -32.54
CA LEU A 252 -21.15 -44.08 -31.84
C LEU A 252 -20.34 -43.77 -30.54
N ASN A 253 -20.75 -44.40 -29.44
CA ASN A 253 -20.12 -44.44 -28.10
C ASN A 253 -19.17 -45.64 -27.99
N VAL A 254 -18.10 -45.55 -27.17
CA VAL A 254 -17.58 -46.64 -26.29
C VAL A 254 -16.84 -46.04 -25.05
N PRO A 255 -17.00 -46.59 -23.81
CA PRO A 255 -16.45 -46.04 -22.56
C PRO A 255 -15.25 -46.82 -21.98
N PHE A 256 -14.49 -46.25 -21.02
CA PHE A 256 -13.65 -47.01 -20.08
C PHE A 256 -13.51 -46.38 -18.66
N THR A 257 -13.32 -47.29 -17.70
CA THR A 257 -13.46 -47.27 -16.24
C THR A 257 -12.22 -46.83 -15.41
N VAL A 258 -12.43 -46.00 -14.36
CA VAL A 258 -12.18 -46.19 -12.88
C VAL A 258 -11.09 -47.22 -12.47
N LEU A 259 -10.16 -47.06 -11.51
CA LEU A 259 -9.69 -46.07 -10.51
C LEU A 259 -8.33 -46.58 -9.98
N ASP A 260 -7.49 -45.72 -9.39
CA ASP A 260 -6.80 -46.00 -8.12
C ASP A 260 -6.32 -44.69 -7.43
N ALA A 261 -6.37 -44.67 -6.10
CA ALA A 261 -6.26 -43.50 -5.22
C ALA A 261 -4.80 -43.18 -4.77
N PRO A 262 -4.50 -41.92 -4.34
CA PRO A 262 -3.13 -41.45 -4.07
C PRO A 262 -2.71 -41.57 -2.58
N PRO A 263 -1.40 -41.53 -2.26
CA PRO A 263 -0.92 -41.53 -0.88
C PRO A 263 -0.94 -40.12 -0.23
N ALA A 264 -0.89 -40.14 1.10
CA ALA A 264 -1.11 -39.03 2.04
C ALA A 264 -0.06 -37.89 2.00
N PRO A 265 -0.41 -36.67 2.49
CA PRO A 265 0.40 -35.47 2.31
C PRO A 265 1.53 -35.34 3.36
N GLN A 266 2.69 -34.86 2.91
CA GLN A 266 3.79 -34.42 3.77
C GLN A 266 3.90 -32.88 3.80
N PRO A 267 4.36 -32.27 4.93
CA PRO A 267 4.49 -30.81 5.10
C PRO A 267 5.71 -30.22 4.36
N PRO A 268 5.76 -28.88 4.15
CA PRO A 268 6.66 -28.27 3.18
C PRO A 268 8.07 -28.09 3.74
N ALA A 269 9.01 -28.84 3.19
CA ALA A 269 10.41 -28.43 3.10
C ALA A 269 10.66 -27.99 1.65
N VAL A 270 11.27 -26.83 1.44
CA VAL A 270 11.81 -26.45 0.13
C VAL A 270 12.98 -27.38 -0.15
N ALA A 271 12.67 -28.55 -0.72
CA ALA A 271 13.66 -29.47 -1.23
C ALA A 271 14.01 -29.03 -2.65
N ASN A 272 15.26 -28.67 -2.88
CA ASN A 272 15.86 -28.52 -4.21
C ASN A 272 15.94 -29.89 -4.89
N THR A 273 14.79 -30.50 -5.20
CA THR A 273 14.75 -31.78 -5.89
C THR A 273 14.98 -31.56 -7.39
N PRO A 274 15.69 -32.48 -8.07
CA PRO A 274 15.84 -32.45 -9.54
C PRO A 274 14.50 -32.29 -10.29
N GLN A 275 13.41 -32.76 -9.69
CA GLN A 275 12.03 -32.61 -10.19
C GLN A 275 11.57 -31.14 -10.23
N ARG A 276 11.87 -30.33 -9.20
CA ARG A 276 11.51 -28.90 -9.19
C ARG A 276 12.33 -28.12 -10.22
N ILE A 277 13.61 -28.44 -10.36
CA ILE A 277 14.48 -27.82 -11.36
C ILE A 277 13.99 -28.17 -12.77
N ALA A 278 13.58 -29.41 -13.02
CA ALA A 278 12.97 -29.80 -14.29
C ALA A 278 11.68 -29.01 -14.59
N GLN A 279 10.81 -28.79 -13.60
CA GLN A 279 9.63 -27.94 -13.76
C GLN A 279 10.00 -26.49 -14.13
N LEU A 280 10.99 -25.91 -13.46
CA LEU A 280 11.46 -24.55 -13.74
C LEU A 280 12.04 -24.44 -15.17
N VAL A 281 12.84 -25.42 -15.57
CA VAL A 281 13.38 -25.49 -16.93
C VAL A 281 12.25 -25.61 -17.97
N GLU A 282 11.28 -26.49 -17.74
CA GLU A 282 10.13 -26.68 -18.63
C GLU A 282 9.28 -25.39 -18.79
N GLN A 283 9.10 -24.65 -17.70
CA GLN A 283 8.31 -23.40 -17.65
C GLN A 283 9.01 -22.23 -18.35
N HIS A 284 10.32 -22.08 -18.17
CA HIS A 284 11.03 -20.87 -18.58
C HIS A 284 11.79 -21.00 -19.92
N TYR A 285 12.00 -22.22 -20.43
CA TYR A 285 12.74 -22.45 -21.66
C TYR A 285 11.88 -23.04 -22.77
N SER A 286 11.98 -22.43 -23.96
CA SER A 286 11.33 -22.95 -25.17
C SER A 286 12.05 -24.20 -25.70
N ALA A 287 11.32 -25.06 -26.44
CA ALA A 287 11.92 -26.26 -27.04
C ALA A 287 13.10 -25.92 -27.98
N ASP A 288 13.02 -24.79 -28.70
CA ASP A 288 14.10 -24.30 -29.57
C ASP A 288 15.35 -23.92 -28.78
N ALA A 289 15.18 -23.15 -27.69
CA ALA A 289 16.28 -22.81 -26.79
C ALA A 289 16.93 -24.06 -26.19
N LEU A 290 16.13 -24.98 -25.65
CA LEU A 290 16.60 -26.24 -25.06
C LEU A 290 17.39 -27.07 -26.06
N LYS A 291 16.92 -27.15 -27.31
CA LYS A 291 17.60 -27.87 -28.38
C LYS A 291 18.95 -27.28 -28.73
N ARG A 292 19.04 -25.95 -28.79
CA ARG A 292 20.30 -25.23 -29.06
C ARG A 292 21.27 -25.34 -27.89
N ILE A 293 20.78 -25.24 -26.66
CA ILE A 293 21.58 -25.50 -25.45
C ILE A 293 22.11 -26.93 -25.48
N TYR A 294 21.25 -27.92 -25.75
CA TYR A 294 21.63 -29.33 -25.80
C TYR A 294 22.71 -29.57 -26.84
N LYS A 295 22.48 -29.12 -28.08
CA LYS A 295 23.42 -29.26 -29.19
C LYS A 295 24.77 -28.60 -28.91
N THR A 296 24.78 -27.43 -28.27
CA THR A 296 25.99 -26.62 -28.12
C THR A 296 26.80 -27.01 -26.89
N TYR A 297 26.13 -27.33 -25.77
CA TYR A 297 26.79 -27.46 -24.48
C TYR A 297 26.65 -28.83 -23.83
N LEU A 298 25.63 -29.63 -24.16
CA LEU A 298 25.30 -30.87 -23.43
C LEU A 298 25.69 -32.14 -24.18
N HIS A 299 25.41 -32.18 -25.49
CA HIS A 299 25.61 -33.34 -26.34
C HIS A 299 27.09 -33.70 -26.51
N GLY A 300 27.41 -35.00 -26.46
CA GLY A 300 28.74 -35.56 -26.64
C GLY A 300 29.65 -35.46 -25.41
N GLN A 301 29.28 -34.68 -24.39
CA GLN A 301 30.08 -34.52 -23.17
C GLN A 301 29.36 -34.96 -21.90
N PHE A 302 28.09 -34.59 -21.77
CA PHE A 302 27.28 -34.94 -20.60
C PHE A 302 26.22 -35.98 -20.93
N PHE A 303 25.77 -35.98 -22.19
CA PHE A 303 24.80 -36.92 -22.71
C PHE A 303 25.22 -37.37 -24.10
N THR A 304 25.01 -38.64 -24.37
CA THR A 304 25.31 -39.34 -25.61
C THR A 304 24.02 -39.84 -26.26
N GLU A 305 24.15 -40.52 -27.38
CA GLU A 305 23.01 -41.11 -28.10
C GLU A 305 22.34 -42.21 -27.26
N ASP A 306 23.12 -42.87 -26.38
CA ASP A 306 22.66 -43.95 -25.51
C ASP A 306 21.76 -43.47 -24.36
N ASP A 307 21.94 -42.22 -23.91
CA ASP A 307 21.12 -41.62 -22.85
C ASP A 307 19.69 -41.32 -23.32
N PHE A 308 19.50 -41.16 -24.63
CA PHE A 308 18.21 -40.86 -25.25
C PHE A 308 17.97 -41.73 -26.50
N PRO A 309 17.67 -43.03 -26.32
CA PRO A 309 17.53 -43.97 -27.43
C PRO A 309 16.34 -43.62 -28.34
N GLN A 310 16.56 -43.71 -29.65
CA GLN A 310 15.56 -43.40 -30.69
C GLN A 310 15.37 -44.58 -31.63
N SER A 311 14.18 -44.70 -32.23
CA SER A 311 13.96 -45.66 -33.32
C SER A 311 14.54 -45.13 -34.64
N GLY A 312 15.42 -45.94 -35.26
CA GLY A 312 16.13 -45.59 -36.50
C GLY A 312 17.32 -44.65 -36.28
N ASN A 313 17.77 -43.96 -37.34
CA ASN A 313 18.94 -43.06 -37.24
C ASN A 313 18.71 -41.96 -36.19
N TRP A 314 19.67 -41.85 -35.26
CA TRP A 314 19.64 -40.88 -34.19
C TRP A 314 19.75 -39.45 -34.75
N SER A 315 18.93 -38.55 -34.22
CA SER A 315 19.00 -37.13 -34.57
C SER A 315 18.57 -36.26 -33.40
N ILE A 316 19.33 -35.20 -33.14
CA ILE A 316 18.96 -34.12 -32.20
C ILE A 316 17.56 -33.55 -32.52
N ASN A 317 17.16 -33.55 -33.80
CA ASN A 317 15.86 -33.03 -34.21
C ASN A 317 14.66 -33.86 -33.72
N LYS A 318 14.89 -35.13 -33.34
CA LYS A 318 13.86 -36.05 -32.86
C LYS A 318 13.72 -36.06 -31.33
N LEU A 319 14.61 -35.37 -30.59
CA LEU A 319 14.53 -35.28 -29.14
C LEU A 319 13.26 -34.52 -28.70
N LYS A 320 12.56 -35.08 -27.72
CA LYS A 320 11.37 -34.46 -27.12
C LYS A 320 11.79 -33.34 -26.19
N LYS A 321 10.92 -32.33 -26.03
CA LYS A 321 11.15 -31.23 -25.08
C LYS A 321 11.45 -31.76 -23.67
N SER A 322 10.68 -32.76 -23.20
CA SER A 322 10.86 -33.39 -21.89
C SER A 322 12.24 -34.02 -21.68
N GLU A 323 12.85 -34.59 -22.73
CA GLU A 323 14.19 -35.19 -22.67
C GLU A 323 15.26 -34.10 -22.54
N MET A 324 15.12 -33.00 -23.30
CA MET A 324 16.03 -31.86 -23.20
C MET A 324 15.87 -31.09 -21.88
N VAL A 325 14.65 -31.02 -21.34
CA VAL A 325 14.40 -30.49 -19.99
C VAL A 325 15.11 -31.36 -18.95
N HIS A 326 14.99 -32.69 -19.04
CA HIS A 326 15.70 -33.59 -18.14
C HIS A 326 17.22 -33.38 -18.21
N ALA A 327 17.78 -33.29 -19.42
CA ALA A 327 19.21 -33.06 -19.62
C ALA A 327 19.70 -31.77 -18.96
N LEU A 328 19.04 -30.64 -19.24
CA LEU A 328 19.44 -29.34 -18.68
C LEU A 328 19.19 -29.28 -17.16
N ALA A 329 18.08 -29.83 -16.69
CA ALA A 329 17.78 -29.88 -15.26
C ALA A 329 18.80 -30.71 -14.47
N SER A 330 19.27 -31.84 -15.03
CA SER A 330 20.33 -32.65 -14.43
C SER A 330 21.64 -31.86 -14.26
N VAL A 331 22.00 -31.05 -15.25
CA VAL A 331 23.16 -30.13 -15.14
C VAL A 331 22.92 -29.05 -14.10
N PHE A 332 21.77 -28.38 -14.11
CA PHE A 332 21.46 -27.32 -13.14
C PHE A 332 21.33 -27.85 -11.70
N SER A 333 21.03 -29.13 -11.51
CA SER A 333 20.92 -29.76 -10.20
C SER A 333 22.25 -30.08 -9.55
N GLN A 334 23.37 -30.03 -10.28
CA GLN A 334 24.69 -30.43 -9.78
C GLN A 334 25.72 -29.31 -10.00
N GLN A 335 26.35 -28.85 -8.92
CA GLN A 335 27.33 -27.77 -8.96
C GLN A 335 28.47 -28.05 -9.96
N ASP A 336 29.05 -29.25 -9.93
CA ASP A 336 30.19 -29.61 -10.79
C ASP A 336 29.81 -29.62 -12.29
N LEU A 337 28.64 -30.16 -12.63
CA LEU A 337 28.16 -30.19 -14.01
C LEU A 337 27.83 -28.78 -14.50
N PHE A 338 27.14 -28.00 -13.66
CA PHE A 338 26.85 -26.60 -13.94
C PHE A 338 28.13 -25.81 -14.20
N LEU A 339 29.15 -25.91 -13.34
CA LEU A 339 30.40 -25.16 -13.49
C LEU A 339 31.16 -25.53 -14.77
N ARG A 340 31.09 -26.80 -15.21
CA ARG A 340 31.68 -27.24 -16.49
C ARG A 340 30.94 -26.63 -17.69
N VAL A 341 29.61 -26.55 -17.65
CA VAL A 341 28.83 -25.86 -18.71
C VAL A 341 29.08 -24.35 -18.66
N PHE A 342 29.09 -23.75 -17.48
CA PHE A 342 29.35 -22.33 -17.26
C PHE A 342 30.70 -21.90 -17.82
N ALA A 343 31.76 -22.68 -17.59
CA ALA A 343 33.10 -22.41 -18.10
C ALA A 343 33.20 -22.43 -19.64
N LYS A 344 32.26 -23.08 -20.34
CA LYS A 344 32.19 -23.10 -21.81
C LYS A 344 31.45 -21.92 -22.42
N LEU A 345 30.65 -21.20 -21.63
CA LEU A 345 30.00 -20.00 -22.13
C LEU A 345 31.05 -18.94 -22.49
N PRO A 346 30.84 -18.12 -23.53
CA PRO A 346 31.68 -16.96 -23.80
C PRO A 346 31.76 -16.03 -22.58
N LYS A 347 32.86 -15.28 -22.46
CA LYS A 347 33.15 -14.45 -21.29
C LYS A 347 32.02 -13.45 -21.00
N GLU A 348 31.44 -12.88 -22.04
CA GLU A 348 30.33 -11.93 -21.97
C GLU A 348 29.07 -12.60 -21.42
N ALA A 349 28.75 -13.82 -21.89
CA ALA A 349 27.62 -14.60 -21.38
C ALA A 349 27.84 -15.03 -19.92
N GLN A 350 29.07 -15.39 -19.52
CA GLN A 350 29.40 -15.68 -18.12
C GLN A 350 29.16 -14.46 -17.22
N GLN A 351 29.59 -13.26 -17.66
CA GLN A 351 29.39 -12.02 -16.92
C GLN A 351 27.90 -11.67 -16.79
N MET A 352 27.13 -11.77 -17.87
CA MET A 352 25.67 -11.57 -17.83
C MET A 352 24.99 -12.58 -16.91
N PHE A 353 25.41 -13.84 -16.94
CA PHE A 353 24.87 -14.88 -16.06
C PHE A 353 25.14 -14.57 -14.59
N GLN A 354 26.35 -14.15 -14.24
CA GLN A 354 26.66 -13.67 -12.90
C GLN A 354 25.80 -12.45 -12.52
N GLN A 355 25.64 -11.48 -13.42
CA GLN A 355 24.77 -10.33 -13.18
C GLN A 355 23.33 -10.76 -12.88
N PHE A 356 22.73 -11.64 -13.69
CA PHE A 356 21.36 -12.09 -13.48
C PHE A 356 21.19 -12.91 -12.20
N VAL A 357 22.15 -13.80 -11.87
CA VAL A 357 22.12 -14.57 -10.62
C VAL A 357 22.14 -13.63 -9.42
N TRP A 358 23.10 -12.70 -9.39
CA TRP A 358 23.35 -11.89 -8.21
C TRP A 358 22.40 -10.68 -8.09
N GLU A 359 22.12 -9.97 -9.18
CA GLU A 359 21.31 -8.74 -9.17
C GLU A 359 19.82 -8.98 -9.44
N GLY A 360 19.47 -10.01 -10.20
CA GLY A 360 18.07 -10.44 -10.37
C GLY A 360 17.21 -9.60 -11.29
N GLU A 361 17.84 -8.85 -12.18
CA GLU A 361 17.15 -7.95 -13.06
C GLU A 361 16.79 -8.64 -14.37
N GLU A 362 15.58 -8.35 -14.85
CA GLU A 362 15.28 -8.54 -16.26
C GLU A 362 15.81 -7.34 -17.04
N VAL A 363 16.70 -7.58 -17.99
CA VAL A 363 17.40 -6.53 -18.74
C VAL A 363 17.10 -6.64 -20.22
N GLU A 364 16.83 -5.51 -20.87
CA GLU A 364 16.60 -5.45 -22.32
C GLU A 364 17.89 -5.75 -23.10
N ALA A 365 17.77 -6.52 -24.19
CA ALA A 365 18.88 -6.88 -25.06
C ALA A 365 19.73 -5.68 -25.49
N LYS A 366 19.11 -4.57 -25.90
CA LYS A 366 19.82 -3.35 -26.34
C LYS A 366 20.74 -2.78 -25.25
N THR A 367 20.29 -2.87 -23.99
CA THR A 367 21.08 -2.42 -22.84
C THR A 367 22.28 -3.34 -22.61
N LEU A 368 22.08 -4.66 -22.75
CA LEU A 368 23.15 -5.66 -22.64
C LEU A 368 24.15 -5.55 -23.80
N GLU A 369 23.69 -5.38 -25.04
CA GLU A 369 24.55 -5.22 -26.23
C GLU A 369 25.45 -3.99 -26.06
N ALA A 370 24.91 -2.87 -25.57
CA ALA A 370 25.68 -1.65 -25.29
C ALA A 370 26.67 -1.83 -24.13
N ALA A 371 26.25 -2.47 -23.04
CA ALA A 371 27.07 -2.64 -21.84
C ALA A 371 28.25 -3.59 -22.06
N TYR A 372 28.00 -4.71 -22.75
CA TYR A 372 28.99 -5.78 -22.97
C TYR A 372 29.65 -5.71 -24.35
N LYS A 373 29.26 -4.74 -25.19
CA LYS A 373 29.78 -4.56 -26.56
C LYS A 373 29.72 -5.84 -27.39
N VAL A 374 28.60 -6.55 -27.29
CA VAL A 374 28.37 -7.84 -27.97
C VAL A 374 27.06 -7.81 -28.72
N LYS A 375 26.94 -8.61 -29.79
CA LYS A 375 25.68 -8.81 -30.50
C LYS A 375 24.93 -9.99 -29.89
N ILE A 376 23.70 -9.76 -29.44
CA ILE A 376 22.82 -10.74 -28.80
C ILE A 376 21.67 -11.11 -29.75
N VAL A 377 21.09 -10.13 -30.43
CA VAL A 377 19.98 -10.33 -31.36
C VAL A 377 20.53 -10.42 -32.78
N LYS A 378 20.22 -11.48 -33.51
CA LYS A 378 20.70 -11.69 -34.89
C LYS A 378 20.26 -10.56 -35.82
N GLU A 379 21.14 -10.19 -36.75
CA GLU A 379 20.76 -9.27 -37.83
C GLU A 379 19.70 -9.91 -38.72
N ARG A 380 18.67 -9.13 -39.06
CA ARG A 380 17.59 -9.62 -39.92
C ARG A 380 17.97 -9.44 -41.38
N GLU A 381 17.85 -10.51 -42.17
CA GLU A 381 17.72 -10.35 -43.62
C GLU A 381 16.42 -9.58 -43.91
N LYS A 382 16.51 -8.50 -44.71
CA LYS A 382 15.36 -7.71 -45.14
C LYS A 382 14.37 -8.60 -45.90
N ARG A 383 13.32 -9.10 -45.24
CA ARG A 383 12.19 -9.74 -45.93
C ARG A 383 11.36 -8.68 -46.66
N THR A 384 10.91 -9.04 -47.85
CA THR A 384 10.03 -8.24 -48.70
C THR A 384 8.67 -7.98 -48.04
N ALA A 385 8.08 -6.82 -48.38
CA ALA A 385 7.00 -6.15 -47.68
C ALA A 385 5.64 -6.89 -47.55
N TYR A 386 5.50 -8.14 -48.04
CA TYR A 386 4.19 -8.81 -48.18
C TYR A 386 4.13 -10.27 -47.69
N GLY A 387 5.04 -10.69 -46.81
CA GLY A 387 4.98 -12.02 -46.20
C GLY A 387 4.17 -12.06 -44.90
N TYR A 388 2.85 -12.27 -44.98
CA TYR A 388 2.08 -12.83 -43.85
C TYR A 388 2.49 -14.31 -43.69
N GLY A 389 3.58 -14.58 -42.97
CA GLY A 389 4.07 -15.94 -42.77
C GLY A 389 5.44 -16.03 -42.11
N GLY A 390 5.45 -16.31 -40.81
CA GLY A 390 6.64 -16.64 -40.03
C GLY A 390 6.46 -16.19 -38.59
N GLY A 391 6.44 -17.11 -37.63
CA GLY A 391 6.30 -16.77 -36.22
C GLY A 391 7.55 -16.02 -35.73
N PHE A 392 7.36 -14.88 -35.06
CA PHE A 392 8.46 -14.05 -34.58
C PHE A 392 8.29 -13.67 -33.11
N GLY A 393 9.42 -13.65 -32.39
CA GLY A 393 9.54 -13.29 -30.98
C GLY A 393 10.11 -14.40 -30.07
N ASN A 394 10.97 -15.28 -30.59
CA ASN A 394 11.40 -16.51 -29.89
C ASN A 394 12.93 -16.61 -29.83
N ALA A 395 13.47 -17.68 -29.20
CA ALA A 395 14.91 -17.94 -29.09
C ALA A 395 15.67 -17.91 -30.43
N GLN A 396 15.01 -18.19 -31.56
CA GLN A 396 15.58 -18.21 -32.90
C GLN A 396 16.27 -16.90 -33.30
N ASP A 397 15.76 -15.77 -32.84
CA ASP A 397 16.28 -14.43 -33.10
C ASP A 397 17.53 -14.11 -32.27
N ILE A 398 17.89 -14.96 -31.31
CA ILE A 398 18.97 -14.75 -30.34
C ILE A 398 20.18 -15.59 -30.75
N GLU A 399 21.39 -15.07 -30.57
CA GLU A 399 22.65 -15.79 -30.79
C GLU A 399 22.84 -16.98 -29.81
N ASP A 400 23.49 -18.06 -30.27
CA ASP A 400 23.60 -19.33 -29.52
C ASP A 400 24.12 -19.18 -28.07
N PRO A 401 25.12 -18.31 -27.77
CA PRO A 401 25.59 -18.12 -26.40
C PRO A 401 24.55 -17.62 -25.40
N PHE A 402 23.54 -16.88 -25.87
CA PHE A 402 22.60 -16.17 -24.99
C PHE A 402 21.27 -16.90 -24.85
N VAL A 403 21.04 -18.01 -25.55
CA VAL A 403 19.82 -18.83 -25.37
C VAL A 403 19.77 -19.56 -24.04
N ILE A 404 20.89 -19.59 -23.28
CA ILE A 404 20.98 -20.15 -21.93
C ILE A 404 20.16 -19.38 -20.88
N PHE A 405 19.71 -18.17 -21.21
CA PHE A 405 18.87 -17.32 -20.37
C PHE A 405 17.39 -17.51 -20.66
N GLN A 406 16.55 -17.11 -19.70
CA GLN A 406 15.12 -16.94 -19.95
C GLN A 406 14.93 -15.71 -20.85
N ILE A 407 14.14 -15.88 -21.92
CA ILE A 407 13.87 -14.83 -22.91
C ILE A 407 12.39 -14.47 -22.87
N ARG A 408 12.10 -13.20 -22.64
CA ARG A 408 10.75 -12.63 -22.77
C ARG A 408 10.73 -11.62 -23.90
N THR A 409 9.64 -11.61 -24.66
CA THR A 409 9.53 -10.77 -25.84
C THR A 409 8.31 -9.86 -25.74
N HIS A 410 8.49 -8.59 -26.07
CA HIS A 410 7.43 -7.59 -26.11
C HIS A 410 7.23 -7.06 -27.53
N TYR A 411 6.01 -7.15 -28.05
CA TYR A 411 5.66 -6.64 -29.37
C TYR A 411 5.27 -5.15 -29.31
N ASN A 412 5.97 -4.31 -30.07
CA ASN A 412 5.64 -2.90 -30.21
C ASN A 412 4.96 -2.65 -31.56
N TRP A 413 3.64 -2.44 -31.50
CA TRP A 413 2.78 -2.19 -32.64
C TRP A 413 3.01 -0.82 -33.30
N TYR A 414 3.77 0.08 -32.66
CA TYR A 414 4.11 1.40 -33.19
C TYR A 414 5.52 1.53 -33.76
N ALA A 415 6.36 0.48 -33.66
CA ALA A 415 7.72 0.51 -34.20
C ALA A 415 7.73 0.02 -35.65
N TYR A 416 8.33 0.80 -36.57
CA TYR A 416 8.40 0.43 -37.99
C TYR A 416 9.49 -0.60 -38.29
N ASP A 417 10.68 -0.47 -37.69
CA ASP A 417 11.83 -1.35 -37.96
C ASP A 417 12.06 -2.42 -36.85
N ASP A 418 11.87 -2.05 -35.57
CA ASP A 418 12.10 -2.92 -34.40
C ASP A 418 10.80 -3.26 -33.67
N ARG A 419 9.95 -4.08 -34.30
CA ARG A 419 8.66 -4.50 -33.73
C ARG A 419 8.76 -5.38 -32.48
N TYR A 420 9.95 -5.86 -32.11
CA TYR A 420 10.15 -6.75 -30.97
C TYR A 420 11.28 -6.24 -30.08
N ALA A 421 11.01 -6.15 -28.78
CA ALA A 421 12.02 -5.95 -27.75
C ALA A 421 12.21 -7.27 -26.98
N TYR A 422 13.47 -7.66 -26.75
CA TYR A 422 13.83 -8.90 -26.07
C TYR A 422 14.41 -8.60 -24.70
N TYR A 423 14.02 -9.37 -23.71
CA TYR A 423 14.38 -9.21 -22.32
C TYR A 423 14.94 -10.52 -21.77
N PHE A 424 16.02 -10.42 -21.01
CA PHE A 424 16.80 -11.55 -20.52
C PHE A 424 16.79 -11.58 -19.00
N SER A 425 16.62 -12.78 -18.42
CA SER A 425 16.62 -12.99 -16.97
C SER A 425 16.97 -14.44 -16.61
N ILE A 426 17.04 -14.71 -15.30
CA ILE A 426 17.07 -16.05 -14.70
C ILE A 426 15.98 -16.09 -13.64
N ALA A 427 15.16 -17.14 -13.61
CA ALA A 427 14.09 -17.31 -12.63
C ALA A 427 14.62 -17.27 -11.19
N ASP A 428 13.90 -16.59 -10.27
CA ASP A 428 14.33 -16.35 -8.89
C ASP A 428 14.71 -17.63 -8.11
N GLU A 429 13.99 -18.73 -8.36
CA GLU A 429 14.29 -20.04 -7.76
C GLU A 429 15.62 -20.63 -8.30
N LEU A 430 15.87 -20.53 -9.61
CA LEU A 430 17.14 -20.96 -10.21
C LEU A 430 18.31 -20.09 -9.74
N ARG A 431 18.10 -18.78 -9.60
CA ARG A 431 19.11 -17.86 -9.05
C ARG A 431 19.54 -18.27 -7.65
N SER A 432 18.59 -18.64 -6.80
CA SER A 432 18.87 -19.09 -5.43
C SER A 432 19.76 -20.32 -5.41
N ILE A 433 19.60 -21.23 -6.37
CA ILE A 433 20.49 -22.38 -6.54
C ILE A 433 21.88 -21.92 -7.01
N PHE A 434 21.95 -21.16 -8.10
CA PHE A 434 23.22 -20.77 -8.71
C PHE A 434 24.10 -19.86 -7.83
N LYS A 435 23.51 -19.11 -6.89
CA LYS A 435 24.27 -18.37 -5.86
C LYS A 435 25.14 -19.28 -4.97
N HIS A 436 24.76 -20.55 -4.79
CA HIS A 436 25.58 -21.52 -4.05
C HIS A 436 26.73 -22.08 -4.90
N TYR A 437 26.58 -22.04 -6.23
CA TYR A 437 27.58 -22.60 -7.15
C TYR A 437 28.64 -21.58 -7.56
N LEU A 438 28.24 -20.32 -7.70
CA LEU A 438 29.09 -19.23 -8.17
C LEU A 438 29.80 -18.52 -7.00
N PRO A 439 31.02 -18.01 -7.21
CA PRO A 439 31.72 -17.24 -6.20
C PRO A 439 30.99 -15.92 -5.90
N HIS A 440 31.20 -15.39 -4.70
CA HIS A 440 30.66 -14.09 -4.31
C HIS A 440 31.23 -12.98 -5.22
N PRO A 441 30.37 -12.11 -5.79
CA PRO A 441 30.80 -11.03 -6.66
C PRO A 441 31.38 -9.86 -5.85
N GLN A 442 32.06 -8.96 -6.56
CA GLN A 442 32.49 -7.69 -5.96
C GLN A 442 31.29 -6.90 -5.43
N GLY A 443 31.37 -6.48 -4.17
CA GLY A 443 30.30 -5.79 -3.47
C GLY A 443 29.36 -6.71 -2.70
N TYR A 444 29.68 -8.01 -2.60
CA TYR A 444 29.07 -8.91 -1.61
C TYR A 444 29.33 -8.38 -0.21
N ASP A 445 30.57 -8.27 0.23
CA ASP A 445 30.88 -7.63 1.50
C ASP A 445 30.87 -6.10 1.37
N VAL A 446 30.42 -5.43 2.42
CA VAL A 446 30.45 -3.96 2.49
C VAL A 446 31.82 -3.55 2.98
N LEU A 447 32.65 -3.08 2.05
CA LEU A 447 34.03 -2.74 2.34
C LEU A 447 34.16 -1.27 2.71
N PRO A 448 35.04 -0.94 3.67
CA PRO A 448 35.33 0.45 4.01
C PRO A 448 36.06 1.14 2.86
N ILE A 449 35.80 2.43 2.68
CA ILE A 449 36.57 3.28 1.76
C ILE A 449 37.72 3.96 2.52
N PRO A 450 38.95 3.99 1.96
CA PRO A 450 40.11 4.52 2.68
C PRO A 450 40.01 6.01 3.03
N ALA A 451 39.36 6.79 2.17
CA ALA A 451 39.12 8.21 2.35
C ALA A 451 37.74 8.56 1.78
N LEU A 452 37.00 9.42 2.48
CA LEU A 452 35.69 9.89 2.04
C LEU A 452 35.88 10.83 0.82
N PRO A 453 35.33 10.48 -0.36
CA PRO A 453 35.35 11.37 -1.51
C PRO A 453 34.53 12.64 -1.26
N GLN A 454 34.82 13.70 -2.01
CA GLN A 454 34.07 14.95 -1.90
C GLN A 454 32.57 14.74 -2.19
N ALA A 455 31.74 15.29 -1.32
CA ALA A 455 30.29 15.39 -1.43
C ALA A 455 29.84 16.82 -1.10
N ASP A 456 28.69 17.25 -1.63
CA ASP A 456 28.18 18.61 -1.40
C ASP A 456 27.82 18.84 0.08
N TYR A 457 27.33 17.80 0.75
CA TYR A 457 26.87 17.85 2.13
C TYR A 457 27.39 16.67 2.96
N LEU A 458 27.58 16.96 4.24
CA LEU A 458 27.97 16.00 5.26
C LEU A 458 27.05 16.18 6.47
N CYS A 459 26.40 15.10 6.89
CA CYS A 459 25.60 15.03 8.11
C CYS A 459 26.27 14.07 9.08
N GLU A 460 26.96 14.65 10.07
CA GLU A 460 27.48 13.94 11.23
C GLU A 460 26.72 14.42 12.47
N ASP A 461 26.10 13.50 13.20
CA ASP A 461 25.29 13.88 14.37
C ASP A 461 26.16 14.23 15.59
N ARG A 462 27.23 13.45 15.82
CA ARG A 462 28.17 13.63 16.95
C ARG A 462 27.45 13.73 18.30
N ASP A 463 26.56 12.78 18.57
CA ASP A 463 25.76 12.67 19.80
C ASP A 463 24.78 13.82 20.07
N GLN A 464 24.55 14.72 19.10
CA GLN A 464 23.54 15.77 19.24
C GLN A 464 22.15 15.18 19.47
N ILE A 465 21.84 14.04 18.86
CA ILE A 465 20.57 13.34 19.07
C ILE A 465 20.30 13.04 20.53
N LEU A 466 21.34 12.73 21.34
CA LEU A 466 21.15 12.40 22.75
C LEU A 466 20.65 13.60 23.57
N ARG A 467 20.95 14.83 23.12
CA ARG A 467 20.43 16.06 23.72
C ARG A 467 19.03 16.42 23.21
N GLN A 468 18.67 15.92 22.03
CA GLN A 468 17.47 16.35 21.30
C GLN A 468 16.34 15.33 21.32
N ILE A 469 16.61 14.04 21.59
CA ILE A 469 15.64 12.96 21.39
C ILE A 469 14.38 13.13 22.24
N HIS A 470 14.53 13.49 23.53
CA HIS A 470 13.40 13.78 24.40
C HIS A 470 12.66 15.05 24.00
N LEU A 471 13.38 16.05 23.48
CA LEU A 471 12.78 17.28 22.97
C LEU A 471 11.95 17.01 21.71
N TYR A 472 12.48 16.21 20.77
CA TYR A 472 11.76 15.79 19.57
C TYR A 472 10.47 15.04 19.92
N ASP A 473 10.57 14.01 20.76
CA ASP A 473 9.41 13.22 21.20
C ASP A 473 8.37 14.10 21.91
N THR A 474 8.81 14.92 22.86
CA THR A 474 7.94 15.83 23.62
C THR A 474 7.24 16.82 22.70
N TYR A 475 7.97 17.45 21.76
CA TYR A 475 7.41 18.43 20.84
C TYR A 475 6.31 17.80 19.96
N VAL A 476 6.54 16.59 19.44
CA VAL A 476 5.58 15.87 18.60
C VAL A 476 4.35 15.45 19.41
N ARG A 477 4.52 14.96 20.64
CA ARG A 477 3.41 14.50 21.51
C ARG A 477 2.55 15.63 22.06
N GLN A 478 3.12 16.82 22.29
CA GLN A 478 2.39 17.96 22.85
C GLN A 478 1.38 18.60 21.88
N GLY A 479 1.20 18.07 20.67
CA GLY A 479 0.19 18.57 19.72
C GLY A 479 0.54 19.88 19.03
N ASN A 480 1.81 20.31 19.07
CA ASN A 480 2.27 21.56 18.44
C ASN A 480 2.25 21.51 16.89
N LEU A 481 1.91 20.36 16.32
CA LEU A 481 1.89 20.11 14.88
C LEU A 481 0.52 20.47 14.30
N LYS A 482 0.48 21.53 13.47
CA LYS A 482 -0.73 21.95 12.76
C LYS A 482 -0.74 21.35 11.36
N TYR A 483 -1.90 20.85 10.97
CA TYR A 483 -2.14 20.23 9.67
C TYR A 483 -3.10 21.09 8.86
N SER A 484 -2.89 21.13 7.56
CA SER A 484 -3.81 21.79 6.63
C SER A 484 -5.13 21.01 6.56
N GLU A 485 -6.24 21.66 6.90
CA GLU A 485 -7.58 21.06 6.84
C GLU A 485 -7.94 20.50 5.46
N SER A 486 -7.44 21.13 4.39
CA SER A 486 -7.78 20.77 3.00
C SER A 486 -6.92 19.66 2.40
N THR A 487 -5.70 19.44 2.92
CA THR A 487 -4.75 18.48 2.34
C THR A 487 -4.30 17.40 3.32
N GLY A 488 -4.57 17.56 4.62
CA GLY A 488 -4.04 16.71 5.67
C GLY A 488 -2.52 16.78 5.84
N LYS A 489 -1.83 17.64 5.08
CA LYS A 489 -0.37 17.80 5.12
C LYS A 489 0.05 18.72 6.26
N LEU A 490 1.21 18.44 6.83
CA LEU A 490 1.81 19.27 7.86
C LEU A 490 2.10 20.68 7.32
N MET A 491 1.74 21.70 8.11
CA MET A 491 1.93 23.09 7.70
C MET A 491 3.42 23.47 7.73
N LYS A 492 3.87 24.24 6.74
CA LYS A 492 5.25 24.78 6.69
C LYS A 492 5.63 25.56 7.96
N ALA A 493 4.67 26.28 8.55
CA ALA A 493 4.87 27.01 9.80
C ALA A 493 5.21 26.06 10.96
N SER A 494 4.54 24.91 11.08
CA SER A 494 4.83 23.91 12.12
C SER A 494 6.19 23.26 11.94
N LEU A 495 6.59 22.99 10.69
CA LEU A 495 7.95 22.52 10.38
C LEU A 495 8.99 23.55 10.81
N ALA A 496 8.88 24.79 10.35
CA ALA A 496 9.81 25.87 10.71
C ALA A 496 9.87 26.12 12.23
N GLN A 497 8.74 26.01 12.91
CA GLN A 497 8.66 26.14 14.37
C GLN A 497 9.44 25.00 15.03
N MET A 498 9.17 23.74 14.69
CA MET A 498 9.89 22.60 15.28
C MET A 498 11.39 22.66 15.00
N THR A 499 11.79 23.01 13.77
CA THR A 499 13.21 23.18 13.41
C THR A 499 13.90 24.18 14.32
N LYS A 500 13.26 25.34 14.55
CA LYS A 500 13.79 26.40 15.43
C LYS A 500 13.83 25.95 16.90
N TYR A 501 12.73 25.43 17.43
CA TYR A 501 12.61 25.06 18.85
C TYR A 501 13.51 23.90 19.24
N CYS A 502 13.62 22.90 18.37
CA CYS A 502 14.41 21.72 18.66
C CYS A 502 15.87 21.83 18.17
N GLY A 503 16.27 22.97 17.61
CA GLY A 503 17.63 23.18 17.10
C GLY A 503 18.01 22.21 15.98
N ILE A 504 17.06 21.84 15.12
CA ILE A 504 17.29 20.84 14.06
C ILE A 504 18.12 21.48 12.95
N ARG A 505 19.31 20.92 12.69
CA ARG A 505 20.09 21.23 11.49
C ARG A 505 19.60 20.38 10.31
N GLU A 506 19.01 21.04 9.33
CA GLU A 506 18.41 20.41 8.15
C GLU A 506 19.44 19.89 7.14
N PHE A 507 19.05 18.86 6.36
CA PHE A 507 19.95 18.20 5.41
C PHE A 507 20.38 19.13 4.26
N TYR A 508 19.43 19.83 3.64
CA TYR A 508 19.70 20.67 2.48
C TYR A 508 19.57 22.14 2.87
N LEU A 509 20.64 22.69 3.44
CA LEU A 509 20.71 24.10 3.75
C LEU A 509 20.60 24.90 2.44
N HIS A 510 19.73 25.92 2.45
CA HIS A 510 19.47 26.85 1.32
C HIS A 510 18.58 26.33 0.18
N ASP A 511 18.13 25.07 0.17
CA ASP A 511 17.13 24.60 -0.81
C ASP A 511 15.70 24.83 -0.29
N LYS A 512 14.90 25.64 -1.00
CA LYS A 512 13.55 26.01 -0.55
C LYS A 512 12.54 24.86 -0.53
N GLU A 513 12.71 23.85 -1.39
CA GLU A 513 11.80 22.69 -1.46
C GLU A 513 12.17 21.60 -0.46
N LEU A 514 13.47 21.46 -0.17
CA LEU A 514 14.03 20.41 0.68
C LEU A 514 14.37 20.89 2.10
N ALA A 515 14.10 22.16 2.42
CA ALA A 515 14.49 22.84 3.67
C ALA A 515 14.01 22.19 4.98
N ALA A 516 13.03 21.29 4.95
CA ALA A 516 12.41 20.72 6.16
C ALA A 516 12.40 19.17 6.16
N LEU A 517 13.30 18.56 5.39
CA LEU A 517 13.29 17.12 5.14
C LEU A 517 13.67 16.31 6.40
N LYS A 518 14.67 16.74 7.18
CA LYS A 518 15.06 16.07 8.43
C LYS A 518 13.95 16.19 9.46
N THR A 519 13.40 17.38 9.64
CA THR A 519 12.26 17.61 10.57
C THR A 519 11.06 16.75 10.18
N THR A 520 10.74 16.62 8.88
CA THR A 520 9.63 15.78 8.42
C THR A 520 9.85 14.30 8.76
N LEU A 521 11.06 13.75 8.54
CA LEU A 521 11.38 12.37 8.91
C LEU A 521 11.25 12.11 10.42
N ILE A 522 11.74 13.03 11.25
CA ILE A 522 11.65 12.93 12.71
C ILE A 522 10.18 12.90 13.14
N ILE A 523 9.35 13.81 12.63
CA ILE A 523 7.92 13.85 12.93
C ILE A 523 7.24 12.55 12.51
N ASP A 524 7.44 12.13 11.27
CA ASP A 524 6.82 10.92 10.72
C ASP A 524 7.18 9.66 11.51
N PHE A 525 8.39 9.60 12.08
CA PHE A 525 8.85 8.50 12.91
C PHE A 525 8.21 8.48 14.31
N PHE A 526 8.09 9.64 14.95
CA PHE A 526 7.46 9.76 16.28
C PHE A 526 5.93 9.74 16.24
N GLN A 527 5.31 10.10 15.12
CA GLN A 527 3.87 10.19 15.02
C GLN A 527 3.22 8.81 15.29
N LYS A 528 2.25 8.78 16.22
CA LYS A 528 1.55 7.57 16.69
C LYS A 528 2.45 6.54 17.40
N ASN A 529 3.70 6.89 17.72
CA ASN A 529 4.53 6.06 18.58
C ASN A 529 4.01 6.11 20.03
N SER A 530 3.79 4.93 20.62
CA SER A 530 3.22 4.78 21.97
C SER A 530 4.26 4.46 23.03
N LEU A 531 5.54 4.34 22.67
CA LEU A 531 6.61 4.06 23.62
C LEU A 531 6.76 5.21 24.60
N LYS A 532 6.94 4.88 25.87
CA LYS A 532 7.25 5.87 26.90
C LYS A 532 8.74 6.22 26.80
N PRO A 533 9.12 7.51 26.93
CA PRO A 533 10.52 7.88 26.95
C PRO A 533 11.21 7.36 28.21
N ASP A 534 12.36 6.71 28.04
CA ASP A 534 13.29 6.44 29.13
C ASP A 534 13.97 7.74 29.59
N LYS A 535 14.61 7.76 30.76
CA LYS A 535 15.33 8.96 31.24
C LYS A 535 16.69 9.13 30.58
N GLU A 536 17.35 8.01 30.27
CA GLU A 536 18.66 7.97 29.61
C GLU A 536 18.45 8.00 28.09
N PRO A 537 18.96 9.01 27.37
CA PRO A 537 18.65 9.21 25.96
C PRO A 537 19.20 8.09 25.06
N GLU A 538 20.35 7.52 25.38
CA GLU A 538 20.97 6.41 24.66
C GLU A 538 20.16 5.11 24.81
N LEU A 539 19.66 4.84 26.03
CA LEU A 539 18.78 3.70 26.28
C LEU A 539 17.42 3.92 25.59
N TYR A 540 16.89 5.14 25.66
CA TYR A 540 15.65 5.48 24.97
C TYR A 540 15.77 5.24 23.47
N LEU A 541 16.85 5.71 22.85
CA LEU A 541 17.12 5.52 21.42
C LEU A 541 17.25 4.04 21.06
N LYS A 542 17.94 3.25 21.89
CA LYS A 542 18.07 1.80 21.72
C LYS A 542 16.72 1.10 21.77
N THR A 543 15.89 1.40 22.78
CA THR A 543 14.53 0.86 22.93
C THR A 543 13.65 1.25 21.73
N LEU A 544 13.75 2.50 21.28
CA LEU A 544 12.97 3.05 20.18
C LEU A 544 13.24 2.32 18.85
N PHE A 545 14.52 2.09 18.53
CA PHE A 545 14.91 1.37 17.31
C PHE A 545 14.76 -0.15 17.44
N ALA A 546 14.97 -0.73 18.62
CA ALA A 546 14.63 -2.14 18.86
C ALA A 546 13.15 -2.40 18.57
N ALA A 547 12.26 -1.53 19.06
CA ALA A 547 10.84 -1.60 18.73
C ALA A 547 10.57 -1.36 17.24
N PHE A 548 11.26 -0.42 16.58
CA PHE A 548 11.10 -0.20 15.14
C PHE A 548 11.48 -1.42 14.30
N PHE A 549 12.53 -2.16 14.68
CA PHE A 549 13.00 -3.34 13.95
C PHE A 549 12.22 -4.62 14.30
N GLN A 550 11.73 -4.75 15.53
CA GLN A 550 11.16 -6.02 16.04
C GLN A 550 9.64 -6.00 16.22
N ALA A 551 8.96 -4.84 16.20
CA ALA A 551 7.54 -4.77 16.56
C ALA A 551 6.66 -5.62 15.61
N PRO A 552 5.79 -6.50 16.15
CA PRO A 552 4.91 -7.33 15.33
C PRO A 552 3.81 -6.52 14.64
N THR A 553 3.40 -5.38 15.21
CA THR A 553 2.43 -4.42 14.66
C THR A 553 2.83 -2.96 14.97
N PRO A 554 3.62 -2.32 14.09
CA PRO A 554 4.04 -0.93 14.31
C PRO A 554 2.81 -0.02 14.31
N LYS A 555 2.57 0.68 15.43
CA LYS A 555 1.52 1.70 15.56
C LYS A 555 1.87 3.03 14.88
N GLY A 556 3.08 3.16 14.34
CA GLY A 556 3.57 4.34 13.64
C GLY A 556 3.19 4.41 12.16
N LYS A 557 3.85 5.32 11.44
CA LYS A 557 3.74 5.47 9.99
C LYS A 557 4.15 4.18 9.26
N LYS A 558 3.38 3.78 8.24
CA LYS A 558 3.66 2.57 7.45
C LYS A 558 4.89 2.78 6.56
N LEU A 559 5.68 1.73 6.31
CA LEU A 559 6.95 1.85 5.59
C LEU A 559 6.80 2.40 4.18
N HIS A 560 5.75 1.99 3.46
CA HIS A 560 5.48 2.49 2.12
C HIS A 560 5.13 4.00 2.10
N GLU A 561 4.66 4.57 3.22
CA GLU A 561 4.33 6.00 3.31
C GLU A 561 5.58 6.89 3.41
N PHE A 562 6.78 6.31 3.59
CA PHE A 562 8.07 7.02 3.48
C PHE A 562 8.53 7.19 2.02
N LEU A 563 7.83 6.59 1.05
CA LEU A 563 8.06 6.79 -0.38
C LEU A 563 7.32 8.05 -0.87
N TYR A 564 7.76 9.22 -0.41
CA TYR A 564 7.06 10.50 -0.63
C TYR A 564 6.83 10.89 -2.10
N HIS A 565 7.62 10.32 -3.02
CA HIS A 565 7.51 10.55 -4.46
C HIS A 565 6.42 9.72 -5.13
N LEU A 566 5.96 8.62 -4.50
CA LEU A 566 4.87 7.81 -5.01
C LEU A 566 3.52 8.42 -4.65
N LYS A 567 2.64 8.46 -5.64
CA LYS A 567 1.25 8.93 -5.56
C LYS A 567 0.34 7.73 -5.77
N GLY A 568 -0.86 7.79 -5.19
CA GLY A 568 -1.83 6.70 -5.26
C GLY A 568 -2.31 6.25 -3.88
N SER A 569 -3.16 5.23 -3.86
CA SER A 569 -3.57 4.56 -2.62
C SER A 569 -3.16 3.11 -2.72
N TYR A 570 -2.31 2.67 -1.80
CA TYR A 570 -1.93 1.27 -1.68
C TYR A 570 -2.73 0.63 -0.54
N TYR A 571 -3.22 -0.58 -0.79
CA TYR A 571 -3.88 -1.39 0.22
C TYR A 571 -3.39 -2.82 0.09
N ASP A 572 -2.94 -3.38 1.21
CA ASP A 572 -2.44 -4.75 1.27
C ASP A 572 -3.00 -5.41 2.53
N HIS A 573 -3.66 -6.55 2.34
CA HIS A 573 -4.24 -7.36 3.41
C HIS A 573 -3.16 -7.97 4.32
N ASP A 574 -1.92 -8.13 3.82
CA ASP A 574 -0.79 -8.75 4.51
C ASP A 574 0.33 -7.75 4.88
N ILE A 575 -0.02 -6.46 4.96
CA ILE A 575 0.95 -5.37 5.18
C ILE A 575 1.79 -5.56 6.46
N GLU A 576 1.22 -6.14 7.52
CA GLU A 576 1.92 -6.30 8.80
C GLU A 576 3.03 -7.35 8.73
N HIS A 577 2.78 -8.50 8.11
CA HIS A 577 3.80 -9.54 7.93
C HIS A 577 4.90 -9.07 6.98
N ARG A 578 4.53 -8.36 5.90
CA ARG A 578 5.47 -7.74 4.97
C ARG A 578 6.39 -6.74 5.67
N GLU A 579 5.82 -5.77 6.40
CA GLU A 579 6.63 -4.77 7.11
C GLU A 579 7.57 -5.42 8.12
N ARG A 580 7.15 -6.49 8.81
CA ARG A 580 8.02 -7.22 9.73
C ARG A 580 9.25 -7.80 9.04
N ARG A 581 9.07 -8.43 7.87
CA ARG A 581 10.21 -8.97 7.09
C ARG A 581 11.14 -7.85 6.62
N VAL A 582 10.58 -6.75 6.12
CA VAL A 582 11.37 -5.59 5.66
C VAL A 582 12.13 -4.91 6.79
N ARG A 583 11.53 -4.79 7.99
CA ARG A 583 12.20 -4.24 9.19
C ARG A 583 13.36 -5.10 9.65
N ALA A 584 13.17 -6.42 9.66
CA ALA A 584 14.26 -7.36 9.95
C ALA A 584 15.39 -7.23 8.91
N ALA A 585 15.05 -7.15 7.62
CA ALA A 585 16.01 -6.93 6.55
C ALA A 585 16.79 -5.60 6.69
N LEU A 586 16.13 -4.51 7.14
CA LEU A 586 16.80 -3.25 7.44
C LEU A 586 17.80 -3.38 8.59
N ALA A 587 17.45 -4.09 9.67
CA ALA A 587 18.35 -4.31 10.79
C ALA A 587 19.59 -5.11 10.35
N GLU A 588 19.39 -6.19 9.59
CA GLU A 588 20.49 -6.99 9.05
C GLU A 588 21.36 -6.19 8.08
N LEU A 589 20.74 -5.34 7.23
CA LEU A 589 21.48 -4.46 6.32
C LEU A 589 22.43 -3.52 7.06
N LEU A 590 21.97 -2.89 8.14
CA LEU A 590 22.81 -1.98 8.92
C LEU A 590 23.97 -2.70 9.60
N LYS A 591 23.78 -3.96 10.03
CA LYS A 591 24.84 -4.78 10.64
C LYS A 591 25.94 -5.19 9.65
N LEU A 592 25.71 -5.07 8.34
CA LEU A 592 26.75 -5.30 7.33
C LEU A 592 27.78 -4.17 7.28
N LEU A 593 27.48 -2.99 7.82
CA LEU A 593 28.39 -1.84 7.77
C LEU A 593 29.56 -2.02 8.73
N PRO A 594 30.81 -1.74 8.30
CA PRO A 594 31.94 -1.72 9.21
C PRO A 594 31.79 -0.56 10.22
N PRO A 595 31.73 -0.83 11.55
CA PRO A 595 31.53 0.22 12.55
C PRO A 595 32.63 1.30 12.49
N GLY A 596 32.23 2.57 12.53
CA GLY A 596 33.14 3.71 12.52
C GLY A 596 33.86 3.98 11.19
N GLN A 597 33.60 3.20 10.14
CA GLN A 597 34.24 3.36 8.84
C GLN A 597 33.22 3.77 7.76
N TRP A 598 33.65 4.61 6.82
CA TRP A 598 32.82 5.02 5.70
C TRP A 598 32.70 3.90 4.67
N ALA A 599 31.50 3.73 4.11
CA ALA A 599 31.24 2.80 3.01
C ALA A 599 30.39 3.48 1.93
N ALA A 600 30.51 3.00 0.69
CA ALA A 600 29.66 3.46 -0.41
C ALA A 600 28.25 2.88 -0.30
N PHE A 601 27.23 3.73 -0.48
CA PHE A 601 25.83 3.29 -0.52
C PHE A 601 25.59 2.23 -1.61
N GLU A 602 26.24 2.35 -2.77
CA GLU A 602 26.13 1.36 -3.84
C GLU A 602 26.68 -0.02 -3.42
N ASN A 603 27.72 -0.07 -2.59
CA ASN A 603 28.20 -1.34 -2.04
C ASN A 603 27.17 -1.95 -1.09
N LEU A 604 26.56 -1.15 -0.22
CA LEU A 604 25.50 -1.59 0.69
C LEU A 604 24.28 -2.12 -0.07
N ARG A 605 23.84 -1.40 -1.12
CA ARG A 605 22.73 -1.79 -1.99
C ARG A 605 23.00 -3.10 -2.72
N LYS A 606 24.24 -3.31 -3.20
CA LYS A 606 24.67 -4.58 -3.80
C LYS A 606 24.67 -5.72 -2.77
N ALA A 607 25.26 -5.49 -1.60
CA ALA A 607 25.31 -6.46 -0.50
C ALA A 607 23.91 -6.93 -0.09
N ALA A 608 22.93 -6.02 -0.05
CA ALA A 608 21.52 -6.32 0.15
C ALA A 608 20.94 -7.28 -0.91
N ALA A 609 21.11 -6.94 -2.19
CA ALA A 609 20.60 -7.74 -3.30
C ALA A 609 21.28 -9.12 -3.37
N TYR A 610 22.58 -9.17 -3.12
CA TYR A 610 23.36 -10.41 -3.20
C TYR A 610 22.97 -11.39 -2.08
N ARG A 611 22.60 -10.89 -0.90
CA ARG A 611 22.09 -11.70 0.23
C ARG A 611 20.58 -11.99 0.20
N ASN A 612 19.87 -11.58 -0.85
CA ASN A 612 18.40 -11.72 -0.95
C ASN A 612 17.65 -11.11 0.24
N LEU A 613 18.11 -9.97 0.77
CA LEU A 613 17.39 -9.27 1.82
C LEU A 613 16.03 -8.79 1.29
N ASP A 614 14.95 -9.09 2.03
CA ASP A 614 13.58 -8.76 1.62
C ASP A 614 13.28 -7.28 1.83
N PHE A 615 13.33 -6.51 0.74
CA PHE A 615 12.89 -5.11 0.68
C PHE A 615 11.61 -4.95 -0.14
N GLU A 616 10.73 -5.95 -0.13
CA GLU A 616 9.43 -5.88 -0.77
C GLU A 616 8.45 -5.02 0.05
N VAL A 617 8.70 -3.71 0.13
CA VAL A 617 7.90 -2.74 0.92
C VAL A 617 6.46 -2.63 0.41
N VAL A 618 6.27 -2.88 -0.88
CA VAL A 618 4.97 -2.88 -1.57
C VAL A 618 4.85 -4.20 -2.35
N ALA A 619 3.72 -4.89 -2.22
CA ALA A 619 3.47 -6.20 -2.81
C ALA A 619 3.57 -6.20 -4.35
N ARG A 620 4.39 -7.10 -4.90
CA ARG A 620 4.59 -7.30 -6.34
C ARG A 620 3.39 -7.92 -7.10
N LYS A 621 2.27 -8.17 -6.45
CA LYS A 621 1.07 -8.73 -7.10
C LYS A 621 -0.11 -7.76 -7.14
N ASP A 622 -0.06 -6.70 -6.32
CA ASP A 622 -1.19 -5.79 -6.05
C ASP A 622 -0.91 -4.32 -6.45
N TYR A 623 0.22 -4.04 -7.11
CA TYR A 623 0.78 -2.68 -7.26
C TYR A 623 0.69 -2.06 -8.68
N GLY A 624 0.48 -2.87 -9.72
CA GLY A 624 0.71 -2.45 -11.11
C GLY A 624 -0.19 -1.33 -11.67
N ASN A 625 -1.23 -0.91 -10.94
CA ASN A 625 -2.17 0.13 -11.35
C ASN A 625 -2.44 1.23 -10.30
N ASP A 626 -1.96 1.08 -9.06
CA ASP A 626 -2.41 1.94 -7.95
C ASP A 626 -1.37 2.94 -7.47
N LEU A 627 -0.08 2.60 -7.58
CA LEU A 627 1.03 3.50 -7.26
C LEU A 627 1.70 4.01 -8.54
N PHE A 628 1.96 5.32 -8.60
CA PHE A 628 2.59 5.96 -9.74
C PHE A 628 3.38 7.20 -9.33
N PHE A 629 4.32 7.62 -10.18
CA PHE A 629 4.90 8.97 -10.15
C PHE A 629 4.58 9.69 -11.47
N THR A 630 4.86 10.99 -11.56
CA THR A 630 4.54 11.77 -12.76
C THR A 630 5.83 12.17 -13.46
N GLN A 631 6.01 11.77 -14.70
CA GLN A 631 7.21 12.11 -15.47
C GLN A 631 6.86 13.03 -16.64
N ARG A 632 7.73 14.01 -16.91
CA ARG A 632 7.58 14.93 -18.04
C ARG A 632 8.41 14.46 -19.22
N TYR A 633 7.74 14.16 -20.32
CA TYR A 633 8.36 13.78 -21.58
C TYR A 633 8.38 14.97 -22.52
N LYS A 634 9.56 15.29 -23.06
CA LYS A 634 9.71 16.27 -24.14
C LYS A 634 9.77 15.54 -25.47
N SER A 635 8.89 15.92 -26.39
CA SER A 635 8.89 15.43 -27.78
C SER A 635 8.89 16.61 -28.74
N GLN A 636 9.07 16.34 -30.03
CA GLN A 636 8.93 17.34 -31.09
C GLN A 636 7.53 18.00 -31.14
N TYR A 637 6.51 17.38 -30.55
CA TYR A 637 5.14 17.89 -30.46
C TYR A 637 4.83 18.64 -29.14
N GLY A 638 5.87 18.94 -28.36
CA GLY A 638 5.75 19.62 -27.06
C GLY A 638 6.00 18.69 -25.87
N ALA A 639 5.80 19.24 -24.67
CA ALA A 639 6.00 18.53 -23.42
C ALA A 639 4.67 17.96 -22.88
N ARG A 640 4.67 16.68 -22.53
CA ARG A 640 3.53 15.99 -21.91
C ARG A 640 3.91 15.42 -20.55
N ASP A 641 3.00 15.52 -19.59
CA ASP A 641 3.13 14.86 -18.29
C ASP A 641 2.40 13.52 -18.36
N GLU A 642 3.09 12.44 -17.97
CA GLU A 642 2.57 11.08 -18.03
C GLU A 642 2.68 10.40 -16.65
N ARG A 643 1.67 9.60 -16.28
CA ARG A 643 1.72 8.78 -15.07
C ARG A 643 2.50 7.53 -15.37
N VAL A 644 3.59 7.34 -14.65
CA VAL A 644 4.39 6.11 -14.71
C VAL A 644 3.99 5.25 -13.52
N TYR A 645 3.21 4.21 -13.79
CA TYR A 645 2.80 3.24 -12.77
C TYR A 645 3.98 2.36 -12.38
N VAL A 646 4.10 2.08 -11.09
CA VAL A 646 5.16 1.20 -10.58
C VAL A 646 4.82 -0.24 -10.98
N ARG A 647 5.58 -0.80 -11.91
CA ARG A 647 5.51 -2.22 -12.31
C ARG A 647 6.86 -2.89 -12.07
N ASP A 648 7.02 -4.15 -12.48
CA ASP A 648 8.25 -4.93 -12.24
C ASP A 648 9.51 -4.17 -12.70
N ARG A 649 9.42 -3.47 -13.84
CA ARG A 649 10.51 -2.67 -14.40
C ARG A 649 10.89 -1.49 -13.51
N GLU A 650 9.91 -0.74 -13.01
CA GLU A 650 10.14 0.46 -12.21
C GLU A 650 10.39 0.13 -10.74
N TYR A 651 10.06 -1.08 -10.27
CA TYR A 651 10.02 -1.43 -8.85
C TYR A 651 11.36 -1.14 -8.14
N LYS A 652 12.49 -1.56 -8.70
CA LYS A 652 13.79 -1.30 -8.07
C LYS A 652 14.09 0.21 -7.96
N ASN A 653 13.93 0.94 -9.06
CA ASN A 653 14.35 2.34 -9.16
C ASN A 653 13.34 3.32 -8.56
N ALA A 654 12.07 2.93 -8.44
CA ALA A 654 11.00 3.75 -7.86
C ALA A 654 10.59 3.31 -6.45
N VAL A 655 10.93 2.11 -5.99
CA VAL A 655 10.56 1.61 -4.64
C VAL A 655 11.82 1.29 -3.84
N VAL A 656 12.55 0.24 -4.21
CA VAL A 656 13.60 -0.34 -3.35
C VAL A 656 14.74 0.65 -3.11
N THR A 657 15.35 1.18 -4.17
CA THR A 657 16.50 2.10 -4.02
C THR A 657 16.11 3.40 -3.31
N PRO A 658 15.03 4.10 -3.70
CA PRO A 658 14.57 5.27 -2.95
C PRO A 658 14.24 4.98 -1.49
N PHE A 659 13.59 3.84 -1.20
CA PHE A 659 13.26 3.43 0.17
C PHE A 659 14.52 3.27 1.03
N LEU A 660 15.52 2.53 0.53
CA LEU A 660 16.78 2.32 1.26
C LEU A 660 17.49 3.66 1.54
N LYS A 661 17.51 4.57 0.56
CA LYS A 661 18.06 5.93 0.76
C LYS A 661 17.26 6.70 1.82
N THR A 662 15.93 6.70 1.75
CA THR A 662 15.07 7.33 2.77
C THR A 662 15.35 6.78 4.16
N MET A 663 15.47 5.46 4.32
CA MET A 663 15.78 4.83 5.61
C MET A 663 17.17 5.21 6.11
N CYS A 664 18.19 5.29 5.23
CA CYS A 664 19.51 5.77 5.63
C CYS A 664 19.48 7.23 6.13
N PHE A 665 18.74 8.11 5.46
CA PHE A 665 18.52 9.49 5.95
C PHE A 665 17.76 9.53 7.27
N LEU A 666 16.77 8.64 7.46
CA LEU A 666 16.07 8.51 8.74
C LEU A 666 17.04 8.08 9.85
N PHE A 667 17.83 7.03 9.63
CA PHE A 667 18.82 6.58 10.62
C PHE A 667 19.86 7.66 10.92
N ALA A 668 20.25 8.44 9.91
CA ALA A 668 21.13 9.60 10.11
C ALA A 668 20.46 10.75 10.88
N ALA A 669 19.15 10.95 10.73
CA ALA A 669 18.42 11.95 11.52
C ALA A 669 18.44 11.65 13.02
N PHE A 670 18.66 10.39 13.39
CA PHE A 670 18.73 9.87 14.76
C PHE A 670 20.16 9.49 15.18
N GLY A 671 21.19 9.86 14.42
CA GLY A 671 22.59 9.62 14.80
C GLY A 671 23.07 8.17 14.72
N LEU A 672 22.25 7.23 14.21
CA LEU A 672 22.68 5.84 13.98
C LEU A 672 23.69 5.76 12.82
N LEU A 673 23.52 6.63 11.82
CA LEU A 673 24.41 6.75 10.68
C LEU A 673 24.95 8.17 10.57
N ASP A 674 26.18 8.31 10.10
CA ASP A 674 26.61 9.54 9.42
C ASP A 674 26.45 9.33 7.91
N ILE A 675 26.12 10.39 7.19
CA ILE A 675 25.93 10.32 5.72
C ILE A 675 26.63 11.47 5.01
N ALA A 676 27.15 11.17 3.82
CA ALA A 676 27.64 12.15 2.86
C ALA A 676 26.85 12.02 1.56
N TYR A 677 26.36 13.15 1.06
CA TYR A 677 25.36 13.19 -0.02
C TYR A 677 25.46 14.49 -0.83
N ASP A 678 24.96 14.40 -2.05
CA ASP A 678 24.90 15.53 -2.98
C ASP A 678 23.46 16.05 -3.11
N LEU A 679 23.27 17.15 -3.83
CA LEU A 679 21.91 17.52 -4.26
C LEU A 679 21.27 16.35 -5.05
N PRO A 680 19.99 16.01 -4.76
CA PRO A 680 19.37 14.83 -5.34
C PRO A 680 19.30 14.93 -6.86
N LYS A 681 19.79 13.89 -7.53
CA LYS A 681 19.73 13.71 -8.99
C LYS A 681 19.49 12.24 -9.29
N ASN A 682 18.68 11.97 -10.31
CA ASN A 682 18.37 10.61 -10.74
C ASN A 682 18.34 10.54 -12.27
N GLN A 683 19.10 9.61 -12.84
CA GLN A 683 19.20 9.46 -14.29
C GLN A 683 18.09 8.56 -14.84
N ASP A 684 17.65 7.58 -14.06
CA ASP A 684 16.75 6.52 -14.50
C ASP A 684 15.27 6.93 -14.39
N ALA A 685 14.91 7.64 -13.32
CA ALA A 685 13.54 8.08 -13.08
C ALA A 685 13.52 9.48 -12.45
N ARG A 686 12.55 10.32 -12.84
CA ARG A 686 12.40 11.69 -12.32
C ARG A 686 10.93 12.02 -12.10
N ASP A 687 10.61 12.71 -11.01
CA ASP A 687 9.28 13.31 -10.84
C ASP A 687 9.20 14.61 -11.67
N ARG A 688 7.98 15.10 -11.86
CA ARG A 688 7.70 16.23 -12.74
C ARG A 688 8.49 17.47 -12.31
N ASP A 689 9.19 18.07 -13.28
CA ASP A 689 10.00 19.29 -13.14
C ASP A 689 11.16 19.18 -12.13
N LYS A 690 11.54 17.95 -11.73
CA LYS A 690 12.62 17.70 -10.79
C LYS A 690 13.78 16.94 -11.46
N PRO A 691 15.04 17.20 -11.06
CA PRO A 691 16.18 16.43 -11.55
C PRO A 691 16.30 15.05 -10.87
N TYR A 692 15.39 14.72 -9.95
CA TYR A 692 15.36 13.51 -9.13
C TYR A 692 13.96 12.90 -9.06
N LEU A 693 13.87 11.64 -8.65
CA LEU A 693 12.60 11.00 -8.30
C LEU A 693 12.29 11.21 -6.81
N SER A 694 13.27 10.89 -5.96
CA SER A 694 13.19 11.03 -4.51
C SER A 694 14.13 12.13 -4.01
N ALA A 695 13.70 12.87 -2.98
CA ALA A 695 14.52 13.88 -2.31
C ALA A 695 15.80 13.29 -1.66
N PHE A 696 15.86 11.97 -1.53
CA PHE A 696 16.97 11.24 -0.94
C PHE A 696 17.94 10.67 -1.98
N ASP A 697 17.70 10.89 -3.28
CA ASP A 697 18.50 10.30 -4.36
C ASP A 697 19.99 10.68 -4.31
N GLY A 698 20.35 11.76 -3.59
CA GLY A 698 21.72 12.25 -3.43
C GLY A 698 22.62 11.44 -2.50
N LEU A 699 22.12 10.42 -1.78
CA LEU A 699 22.96 9.62 -0.86
C LEU A 699 24.11 8.92 -1.59
N ARG A 700 25.34 9.08 -1.10
CA ARG A 700 26.55 8.46 -1.70
C ARG A 700 27.32 7.59 -0.74
N PHE A 701 27.56 8.07 0.47
CA PHE A 701 28.35 7.36 1.47
C PHE A 701 27.67 7.40 2.81
N LEU A 702 27.91 6.37 3.61
CA LEU A 702 27.41 6.29 4.96
C LEU A 702 28.42 5.60 5.87
N ARG A 703 28.33 5.88 7.17
CA ARG A 703 29.14 5.27 8.22
C ARG A 703 28.22 4.90 9.38
N LEU A 704 28.34 3.67 9.86
CA LEU A 704 27.70 3.28 11.11
C LEU A 704 28.42 3.93 12.28
N THR A 705 27.72 4.75 13.07
CA THR A 705 28.32 5.44 14.22
C THR A 705 28.52 4.47 15.38
N PRO A 706 29.40 4.78 16.36
CA PRO A 706 29.48 4.01 17.60
C PRO A 706 28.14 3.93 18.35
N LEU A 707 27.37 5.02 18.38
CA LEU A 707 26.00 5.04 18.93
C LEU A 707 25.08 4.08 18.15
N GLY A 708 25.14 4.09 16.82
CA GLY A 708 24.38 3.17 15.97
C GLY A 708 24.76 1.71 16.20
N ALA A 709 26.04 1.41 16.37
CA ALA A 709 26.52 0.06 16.69
C ALA A 709 25.98 -0.42 18.05
N TYR A 710 25.94 0.44 19.07
CA TYR A 710 25.31 0.16 20.36
C TYR A 710 23.79 -0.07 20.25
N VAL A 711 23.09 0.78 19.49
CA VAL A 711 21.64 0.67 19.26
C VAL A 711 21.29 -0.65 18.55
N LEU A 712 22.12 -1.09 17.61
CA LEU A 712 21.96 -2.37 16.89
C LEU A 712 22.42 -3.60 17.68
N GLY A 713 23.01 -3.41 18.87
CA GLY A 713 23.53 -4.50 19.70
C GLY A 713 24.85 -5.10 19.21
N LEU A 714 25.59 -4.40 18.33
CA LEU A 714 26.95 -4.78 17.92
C LEU A 714 28.00 -4.38 18.97
N GLN A 715 27.65 -3.43 19.84
CA GLN A 715 28.41 -3.05 21.03
C GLN A 715 27.50 -3.13 22.25
N GLU A 716 27.99 -3.70 23.35
CA GLU A 716 27.20 -3.87 24.57
C GLU A 716 27.02 -2.57 25.36
N THR A 717 28.05 -1.72 25.36
CA THR A 717 28.11 -0.47 26.12
C THR A 717 28.39 0.71 25.21
N TYR A 718 27.93 1.89 25.62
CA TYR A 718 28.15 3.15 24.94
C TYR A 718 28.44 4.24 25.96
N GLN A 719 29.43 5.10 25.67
CA GLN A 719 29.73 6.29 26.47
C GLN A 719 29.62 7.51 25.56
N ALA A 720 28.66 8.39 25.86
CA ALA A 720 28.47 9.63 25.12
C ALA A 720 29.68 10.55 25.29
N ALA A 721 30.05 11.28 24.23
CA ALA A 721 31.02 12.36 24.37
C ALA A 721 30.40 13.51 25.17
N ASP A 722 31.04 13.91 26.28
CA ASP A 722 30.52 14.90 27.25
C ASP A 722 29.85 16.12 26.60
N ALA A 723 28.58 16.35 26.96
CA ALA A 723 28.10 17.58 27.62
C ALA A 723 26.56 17.57 27.67
N GLN A 724 25.99 17.41 28.86
CA GLN A 724 24.63 17.89 29.14
C GLN A 724 24.72 19.41 29.31
N GLU A 725 24.01 20.18 28.48
CA GLU A 725 23.68 21.55 28.85
C GLU A 725 22.54 21.48 29.87
N THR A 726 22.87 21.63 31.15
CA THR A 726 21.87 21.67 32.23
C THR A 726 21.35 23.09 32.40
N GLY A 727 20.03 23.26 32.37
CA GLY A 727 19.37 24.50 32.76
C GLY A 727 18.48 24.29 33.98
N THR A 728 18.26 25.33 34.79
CA THR A 728 17.44 25.27 36.01
C THR A 728 16.39 26.38 35.96
N ILE A 729 15.14 26.05 36.27
CA ILE A 729 14.07 27.05 36.39
C ILE A 729 13.97 27.48 37.85
N ILE A 730 14.06 28.78 38.09
CA ILE A 730 13.93 29.40 39.41
C ILE A 730 12.66 30.23 39.41
N LEU A 731 11.81 30.02 40.41
CA LEU A 731 10.57 30.79 40.62
C LEU A 731 10.79 31.90 41.65
N ASP A 732 10.33 33.10 41.34
CA ASP A 732 10.24 34.20 42.32
C ASP A 732 9.18 33.86 43.38
N ASP A 733 9.48 34.14 44.65
CA ASP A 733 8.65 33.78 45.80
C ASP A 733 7.46 34.73 46.02
N LYS A 734 7.50 35.92 45.42
CA LYS A 734 6.55 37.03 45.63
C LYS A 734 5.85 37.48 44.36
N ARG A 735 6.41 37.18 43.19
CA ARG A 735 5.92 37.63 41.88
C ARG A 735 5.79 36.43 40.94
N LEU A 736 4.89 36.53 39.97
CA LEU A 736 4.76 35.54 38.88
C LEU A 736 5.87 35.73 37.82
N LEU A 737 7.12 35.71 38.27
CA LEU A 737 8.33 35.80 37.47
C LEU A 737 9.16 34.53 37.63
N LEU A 738 9.64 33.98 36.52
CA LEU A 738 10.54 32.83 36.54
C LEU A 738 11.79 33.13 35.73
N THR A 739 12.91 32.59 36.19
CA THR A 739 14.22 32.72 35.55
C THR A 739 14.69 31.35 35.08
N LEU A 740 15.18 31.25 33.84
CA LEU A 740 15.85 30.06 33.32
C LEU A 740 17.36 30.31 33.32
N GLU A 741 18.07 29.67 34.25
CA GLU A 741 19.53 29.69 34.30
C GLU A 741 20.11 28.53 33.49
N GLY A 742 21.22 28.75 32.78
CA GLY A 742 21.79 27.76 31.87
C GLY A 742 21.03 27.65 30.54
N ARG A 743 21.39 26.66 29.71
CA ARG A 743 20.80 26.46 28.38
C ARG A 743 20.13 25.08 28.32
N ASP A 744 18.82 25.05 28.57
CA ASP A 744 18.01 23.84 28.42
C ASP A 744 16.84 24.14 27.48
N PRO A 745 16.92 23.72 26.20
CA PRO A 745 15.88 23.99 25.21
C PRO A 745 14.51 23.40 25.58
N LEU A 746 14.46 22.29 26.33
CA LEU A 746 13.20 21.67 26.74
C LEU A 746 12.51 22.51 27.82
N LYS A 747 13.28 22.96 28.83
CA LYS A 747 12.79 23.90 29.83
C LYS A 747 12.39 25.23 29.21
N MET A 748 13.15 25.74 28.24
CA MET A 748 12.80 26.96 27.50
C MET A 748 11.45 26.83 26.78
N MET A 749 11.21 25.71 26.10
CA MET A 749 9.94 25.46 25.42
C MET A 749 8.76 25.41 26.40
N VAL A 750 8.93 24.73 27.55
CA VAL A 750 7.91 24.66 28.60
C VAL A 750 7.59 26.06 29.13
N VAL A 751 8.62 26.86 29.42
CA VAL A 751 8.48 28.21 29.95
C VAL A 751 7.76 29.14 28.96
N GLU A 752 8.13 29.12 27.67
CA GLU A 752 7.49 29.96 26.63
C GLU A 752 6.01 29.62 26.39
N LYS A 753 5.56 28.42 26.75
CA LYS A 753 4.13 28.05 26.71
C LYS A 753 3.31 28.56 27.89
N LEU A 754 3.99 28.86 29.00
CA LEU A 754 3.39 29.26 30.28
C LEU A 754 3.48 30.78 30.48
N ALA A 755 4.53 31.39 29.96
CA ALA A 755 4.97 32.72 30.29
C ALA A 755 5.30 33.56 29.04
N GLU A 756 5.22 34.87 29.18
CA GLU A 756 5.72 35.84 28.21
C GLU A 756 7.18 36.20 28.53
N LYS A 757 8.04 36.23 27.52
CA LYS A 757 9.47 36.55 27.69
C LYS A 757 9.65 38.05 27.94
N ILE A 758 10.32 38.44 29.04
CA ILE A 758 10.69 39.84 29.34
C ILE A 758 12.14 40.11 28.92
N SER A 759 13.04 39.18 29.19
CA SER A 759 14.47 39.25 28.83
C SER A 759 15.00 37.85 28.49
N ASP A 760 16.30 37.72 28.18
CA ASP A 760 16.86 36.45 27.72
C ASP A 760 16.72 35.27 28.69
N ALA A 761 16.70 35.53 29.99
CA ALA A 761 16.53 34.50 31.01
C ALA A 761 15.22 34.66 31.82
N CYS A 762 14.53 35.80 31.75
CA CYS A 762 13.41 36.12 32.64
C CYS A 762 12.07 36.17 31.90
N TYR A 763 11.07 35.52 32.48
CA TYR A 763 9.73 35.39 31.92
C TYR A 763 8.66 35.75 32.96
N LYS A 764 7.56 36.33 32.49
CA LYS A 764 6.40 36.70 33.30
C LYS A 764 5.20 35.83 33.00
N VAL A 765 4.57 35.32 34.04
CA VAL A 765 3.30 34.61 33.93
C VAL A 765 2.15 35.56 34.25
N THR A 766 1.16 35.61 33.36
CA THR A 766 -0.12 36.30 33.52
C THR A 766 -1.25 35.35 33.15
N TYR A 767 -2.50 35.67 33.48
CA TYR A 767 -3.64 34.89 33.00
C TYR A 767 -3.66 34.78 31.48
N GLN A 768 -3.34 35.88 30.77
CA GLN A 768 -3.31 35.89 29.31
C GLN A 768 -2.21 35.00 28.74
N SER A 769 -0.99 35.04 29.30
CA SER A 769 0.11 34.19 28.83
C SER A 769 -0.15 32.71 29.15
N PHE A 770 -0.66 32.43 30.34
CA PHE A 770 -0.91 31.07 30.81
C PHE A 770 -2.08 30.42 30.06
N LEU A 771 -3.18 31.15 29.83
CA LEU A 771 -4.35 30.64 29.11
C LEU A 771 -4.23 30.74 27.58
N LYS A 772 -3.12 31.30 27.07
CA LYS A 772 -2.86 31.40 25.63
C LYS A 772 -2.98 30.03 24.96
N GLU A 773 -3.72 29.96 23.85
CA GLU A 773 -3.99 28.73 23.09
C GLU A 773 -4.82 27.65 23.82
N CYS A 774 -5.40 27.93 25.00
CA CYS A 774 -6.37 27.03 25.63
C CYS A 774 -7.76 27.25 25.03
N VAL A 775 -8.39 26.17 24.55
CA VAL A 775 -9.75 26.19 23.96
C VAL A 775 -10.72 25.39 24.81
N THR A 776 -10.22 24.40 25.55
CA THR A 776 -11.01 23.47 26.37
C THR A 776 -10.54 23.45 27.82
N GLN A 777 -11.39 22.94 28.71
CA GLN A 777 -11.03 22.68 30.11
C GLN A 777 -9.84 21.70 30.25
N GLN A 778 -9.73 20.74 29.34
CA GLN A 778 -8.60 19.80 29.33
C GLN A 778 -7.28 20.52 29.06
N ASP A 779 -7.25 21.54 28.19
CA ASP A 779 -6.03 22.29 27.88
C ASP A 779 -5.48 23.00 29.13
N ILE A 780 -6.38 23.62 29.92
CA ILE A 780 -6.02 24.30 31.17
C ILE A 780 -5.47 23.29 32.18
N THR A 781 -6.16 22.16 32.34
CA THR A 781 -5.75 21.09 33.27
C THR A 781 -4.38 20.52 32.86
N GLN A 782 -4.14 20.36 31.56
CA GLN A 782 -2.88 19.88 31.02
C GLN A 782 -1.74 20.90 31.22
N LYS A 783 -1.99 22.21 31.08
CA LYS A 783 -0.98 23.24 31.37
C LYS A 783 -0.59 23.27 32.84
N VAL A 784 -1.56 23.15 33.76
CA VAL A 784 -1.27 23.04 35.21
C VAL A 784 -0.44 21.80 35.49
N LYS A 785 -0.78 20.66 34.88
CA LYS A 785 0.00 19.43 35.00
C LYS A 785 1.43 19.61 34.45
N MET A 786 1.57 20.20 33.26
CA MET A 786 2.86 20.49 32.64
C MET A 786 3.73 21.38 33.53
N PHE A 787 3.16 22.40 34.18
CA PHE A 787 3.87 23.22 35.15
C PHE A 787 4.42 22.36 36.31
N LYS A 788 3.57 21.52 36.90
CA LYS A 788 3.98 20.66 38.04
C LYS A 788 5.04 19.62 37.66
N GLU A 789 4.98 19.08 36.46
CA GLU A 789 5.90 18.04 35.98
C GLU A 789 7.26 18.60 35.55
N HIS A 790 7.29 19.77 34.91
CA HIS A 790 8.51 20.29 34.27
C HIS A 790 9.11 21.52 34.95
N VAL A 791 8.37 22.20 35.83
CA VAL A 791 8.86 23.36 36.58
C VAL A 791 9.12 22.96 38.03
N THR A 792 8.07 22.66 38.79
CA THR A 792 8.17 22.13 40.16
C THR A 792 6.83 21.60 40.66
N ALA A 793 6.87 20.47 41.37
CA ALA A 793 5.68 19.92 42.03
C ALA A 793 5.25 20.73 43.28
N ALA A 794 6.17 21.48 43.89
CA ALA A 794 5.93 22.27 45.09
C ALA A 794 6.35 23.74 44.86
N PRO A 795 5.51 24.53 44.18
CA PRO A 795 5.83 25.93 43.88
C PRO A 795 5.64 26.85 45.09
N PRO A 796 6.26 28.05 45.10
CA PRO A 796 6.02 29.05 46.13
C PRO A 796 4.55 29.46 46.21
N ARG A 797 4.14 30.00 47.37
CA ARG A 797 2.73 30.30 47.68
C ARG A 797 2.02 31.13 46.60
N VAL A 798 2.65 32.17 46.08
CA VAL A 798 2.07 33.04 45.03
C VAL A 798 1.73 32.26 43.75
N TRP A 799 2.54 31.28 43.39
CA TRP A 799 2.33 30.42 42.23
C TRP A 799 1.24 29.37 42.48
N GLN A 800 1.23 28.79 43.68
CA GLN A 800 0.18 27.86 44.11
C GLN A 800 -1.20 28.55 44.04
N GLU A 801 -1.32 29.74 44.64
CA GLU A 801 -2.54 30.55 44.62
C GLU A 801 -2.98 30.90 43.20
N PHE A 802 -2.04 31.25 42.32
CA PHE A 802 -2.35 31.51 40.90
C PHE A 802 -2.88 30.27 40.17
N LEU A 803 -2.24 29.10 40.34
CA LEU A 803 -2.67 27.86 39.69
C LEU A 803 -4.05 27.40 40.20
N ASP A 804 -4.30 27.54 41.50
CA ASP A 804 -5.57 27.19 42.11
C ASP A 804 -6.68 28.16 41.65
N ASP A 805 -6.38 29.45 41.52
CA ASP A 805 -7.32 30.44 41.00
C ASP A 805 -7.66 30.20 39.51
N VAL A 806 -6.67 29.85 38.67
CA VAL A 806 -6.92 29.45 37.28
C VAL A 806 -7.84 28.23 37.21
N ALA A 807 -7.64 27.24 38.08
CA ALA A 807 -8.50 26.06 38.14
C ALA A 807 -9.91 26.39 38.66
N GLY A 808 -10.03 27.29 39.64
CA GLY A 808 -11.30 27.74 40.19
C GLY A 808 -12.15 28.58 39.24
N LYS A 809 -11.53 29.20 38.22
CA LYS A 809 -12.19 30.02 37.20
C LYS A 809 -12.60 29.26 35.95
N ILE A 810 -12.57 27.93 35.97
CA ILE A 810 -13.04 27.10 34.84
C ILE A 810 -14.56 27.19 34.71
N ASN A 811 -15.04 27.42 33.48
CA ASN A 811 -16.47 27.49 33.13
C ASN A 811 -17.30 28.38 34.06
N PRO A 812 -16.98 29.67 34.21
CA PRO A 812 -17.68 30.56 35.14
C PRO A 812 -19.12 30.88 34.69
N LEU A 813 -19.47 30.52 33.46
CA LEU A 813 -20.78 30.76 32.85
C LEU A 813 -21.43 29.42 32.51
N ALA A 814 -22.70 29.25 32.88
CA ALA A 814 -23.51 28.11 32.46
C ALA A 814 -24.27 28.45 31.17
N VAL A 815 -24.36 27.47 30.25
CA VAL A 815 -25.18 27.62 29.05
C VAL A 815 -26.66 27.56 29.44
N ALA A 816 -27.39 28.63 29.18
CA ALA A 816 -28.86 28.62 29.27
C ALA A 816 -29.43 28.10 27.95
N GLU A 817 -29.86 26.84 27.92
CA GLU A 817 -30.34 26.19 26.69
C GLU A 817 -31.73 26.71 26.26
N LYS A 818 -31.84 27.05 24.96
CA LYS A 818 -33.10 27.34 24.24
C LYS A 818 -33.94 28.46 24.89
N MET A 819 -33.35 29.65 24.95
CA MET A 819 -34.05 30.88 25.31
C MET A 819 -34.47 31.65 24.05
N ALA A 820 -35.69 32.13 24.03
CA ALA A 820 -36.22 33.02 23.01
C ALA A 820 -36.18 34.46 23.53
N VAL A 821 -35.70 35.38 22.69
CA VAL A 821 -35.54 36.80 23.03
C VAL A 821 -36.52 37.64 22.21
N PHE A 822 -37.37 38.41 22.88
CA PHE A 822 -38.35 39.30 22.27
C PHE A 822 -38.07 40.74 22.65
N LYS A 823 -38.19 41.66 21.69
CA LYS A 823 -38.13 43.10 21.99
C LYS A 823 -39.54 43.64 22.12
N LEU A 824 -39.86 44.25 23.26
CA LEU A 824 -41.13 44.92 23.45
C LEU A 824 -41.19 46.18 22.61
N GLN A 825 -42.33 46.35 21.95
CA GLN A 825 -42.69 47.66 21.41
C GLN A 825 -42.97 48.61 22.58
N PRO A 826 -42.60 49.90 22.48
CA PRO A 826 -42.69 50.87 23.58
C PRO A 826 -44.13 51.32 23.85
N GLN A 827 -44.99 50.39 24.22
CA GLN A 827 -46.39 50.61 24.57
C GLN A 827 -46.53 50.54 26.10
N LYS A 828 -46.94 51.65 26.71
CA LYS A 828 -46.99 51.80 28.18
C LYS A 828 -47.84 50.71 28.85
N ASP A 829 -48.95 50.33 28.24
CA ASP A 829 -49.91 49.38 28.82
C ASP A 829 -49.37 47.94 28.79
N LEU A 830 -48.73 47.53 27.70
CA LEU A 830 -48.09 46.22 27.57
C LEU A 830 -46.91 46.09 28.55
N ILE A 831 -46.11 47.15 28.69
CA ILE A 831 -45.01 47.20 29.67
C ILE A 831 -45.57 47.08 31.10
N ALA A 832 -46.65 47.80 31.43
CA ALA A 832 -47.29 47.72 32.73
C ALA A 832 -47.89 46.33 32.99
N LEU A 833 -48.48 45.69 31.98
CA LEU A 833 -49.02 44.33 32.05
C LEU A 833 -47.93 43.30 32.37
N LEU A 834 -46.84 43.30 31.60
CA LEU A 834 -45.68 42.43 31.86
C LEU A 834 -44.97 42.74 33.18
N ALA A 835 -45.13 43.97 33.69
CA ALA A 835 -44.63 44.34 35.00
C ALA A 835 -45.49 43.84 36.16
N ARG A 836 -46.80 43.66 35.98
CA ARG A 836 -47.77 43.42 37.05
C ARG A 836 -48.41 42.03 37.04
N ASP A 837 -48.55 41.39 35.89
CA ASP A 837 -49.22 40.09 35.77
C ASP A 837 -48.39 38.95 36.41
N GLU A 838 -48.97 38.28 37.40
CA GLU A 838 -48.30 37.23 38.19
C GLU A 838 -48.05 35.94 37.40
N THR A 839 -48.74 35.73 36.28
CA THR A 839 -48.53 34.55 35.42
C THR A 839 -47.38 34.81 34.46
N LEU A 840 -47.33 35.97 33.80
CA LEU A 840 -46.26 36.35 32.88
C LEU A 840 -44.91 36.48 33.59
N LYS A 841 -44.86 37.03 34.81
CA LYS A 841 -43.63 37.14 35.62
C LYS A 841 -42.91 35.80 35.84
N LYS A 842 -43.63 34.67 35.85
CA LYS A 842 -43.06 33.33 36.07
C LYS A 842 -42.28 32.81 34.87
N TYR A 843 -42.60 33.29 33.67
CA TYR A 843 -42.04 32.77 32.41
C TYR A 843 -41.16 33.79 31.69
N VAL A 844 -41.28 35.07 32.05
CA VAL A 844 -40.60 36.18 31.40
C VAL A 844 -39.50 36.74 32.31
N LEU A 845 -38.26 36.62 31.86
CA LEU A 845 -37.13 37.36 32.42
C LEU A 845 -37.01 38.71 31.71
N LYS A 846 -36.97 39.79 32.48
CA LYS A 846 -36.83 41.16 31.94
C LYS A 846 -35.35 41.47 31.77
N ALA A 847 -34.96 41.84 30.55
CA ALA A 847 -33.62 42.27 30.21
C ALA A 847 -33.62 43.77 29.85
N GLU A 848 -32.44 44.35 29.72
CA GLU A 848 -32.28 45.76 29.34
C GLU A 848 -32.79 46.04 27.91
N ASP A 849 -32.98 47.32 27.60
CA ASP A 849 -33.48 47.78 26.29
C ASP A 849 -34.82 47.13 25.87
N TYR A 850 -35.72 46.96 26.84
CA TYR A 850 -37.06 46.40 26.65
C TYR A 850 -37.07 44.97 26.07
N HIS A 851 -36.00 44.20 26.27
CA HIS A 851 -35.97 42.80 25.89
C HIS A 851 -36.60 41.90 26.95
N LEU A 852 -37.23 40.83 26.48
CA LEU A 852 -37.78 39.75 27.29
C LEU A 852 -37.09 38.46 26.89
N ILE A 853 -36.66 37.70 27.89
CA ILE A 853 -36.07 36.38 27.70
C ILE A 853 -37.05 35.35 28.25
N ILE A 854 -37.45 34.39 27.42
CA ILE A 854 -38.44 33.37 27.74
C ILE A 854 -37.85 32.02 27.36
N ALA A 855 -37.98 31.00 28.21
CA ALA A 855 -37.59 29.64 27.80
C ALA A 855 -38.46 29.19 26.61
N GLN A 856 -37.87 28.61 25.57
CA GLN A 856 -38.58 28.23 24.34
C GLN A 856 -39.81 27.33 24.62
N LYS A 857 -39.73 26.49 25.65
CA LYS A 857 -40.84 25.62 26.09
C LYS A 857 -42.04 26.39 26.69
N ASP A 858 -41.82 27.59 27.20
CA ASP A 858 -42.81 28.41 27.91
C ASP A 858 -43.36 29.56 27.05
N VAL A 859 -42.77 29.78 25.87
CA VAL A 859 -43.25 30.69 24.81
C VAL A 859 -44.74 30.57 24.55
N SER A 860 -45.25 29.35 24.37
CA SER A 860 -46.67 29.12 24.07
C SER A 860 -47.60 29.51 25.22
N LYS A 861 -47.12 29.41 26.46
CA LYS A 861 -47.86 29.82 27.66
C LYS A 861 -47.91 31.35 27.76
N VAL A 862 -46.80 32.03 27.45
CA VAL A 862 -46.75 33.49 27.38
C VAL A 862 -47.66 34.01 26.27
N LYS A 863 -47.65 33.39 25.08
CA LYS A 863 -48.55 33.74 23.97
C LYS A 863 -50.02 33.64 24.39
N LYS A 864 -50.44 32.49 24.92
CA LYS A 864 -51.83 32.29 25.38
C LYS A 864 -52.23 33.32 26.43
N ARG A 865 -51.34 33.62 27.39
CA ARG A 865 -51.63 34.63 28.42
C ARG A 865 -51.73 36.04 27.86
N LEU A 866 -50.93 36.40 26.85
CA LEU A 866 -51.02 37.69 26.17
C LEU A 866 -52.28 37.79 25.29
N GLU A 867 -52.71 36.70 24.66
CA GLU A 867 -53.96 36.61 23.88
C GLU A 867 -55.20 36.93 24.74
N GLU A 868 -55.21 36.49 26.01
CA GLU A 868 -56.28 36.83 26.98
C GLU A 868 -56.43 38.33 27.22
N PHE A 869 -55.37 39.12 27.01
CA PHE A 869 -55.37 40.58 27.13
C PHE A 869 -55.48 41.29 25.78
N GLY A 870 -55.79 40.57 24.70
CA GLY A 870 -55.97 41.11 23.36
C GLY A 870 -54.68 41.33 22.57
N TYR A 871 -53.53 40.82 23.06
CA TYR A 871 -52.26 40.87 22.34
C TYR A 871 -52.04 39.59 21.54
N PHE A 872 -51.92 39.72 20.23
CA PHE A 872 -51.63 38.60 19.33
C PHE A 872 -50.17 38.63 18.86
N ILE A 873 -49.50 37.48 18.90
CA ILE A 873 -48.12 37.33 18.45
C ILE A 873 -48.04 36.12 17.51
N ASP A 874 -47.84 36.37 16.21
CA ASP A 874 -47.73 35.32 15.19
C ASP A 874 -46.30 34.77 15.06
N ASN A 875 -45.31 35.66 15.18
CA ASN A 875 -43.90 35.31 15.04
C ASN A 875 -43.27 34.97 16.40
N PHE A 876 -42.91 33.71 16.58
CA PHE A 876 -42.08 33.20 17.68
C PHE A 876 -40.86 32.46 17.16
#